data_AF-A0A9D8SGH1-F1
#
_entry.id   AF-A0A9D8SGH1-F1
#
_cell.length_a   1.000
_cell.length_b   1.000
_cell.length_c   1.000
_cell.angle_alpha   90.00
_cell.angle_beta   90.00
_cell.angle_gamma   90.00
#
_symmetry.space_group_name_H-M   'P 1'
#
loop_
_entity.id
_entity.type
_entity.pdbx_description
1 polymer ?
#
loop_
_entity_poly.entity_id
_entity_poly.type
_entity_poly.pdbx_seq_one_letter_code
_entity_poly.pdbx_strand_id
1 'polypeptide(L)'
;MKKSTLFFCTAMLLAAVFSCAPKQSVPTTVEPYAEGKPYTRWWWFASEIQKEDVKYQLEWLKEQGFGGVEIAWVYPMEGDSTVARTKWLSPEWAEPVNYAKQVADSLGLGCDFTYGTLWPFSSYTLPEKYWTRSFYNKEGEADRTITWEHPRMAHILNHLDSEAFDYYAAEMNEGLKDAFKGSKSGVFVDSWEVETRQLWTEGFGEKFYEKFGYKIEPLMDKLYDKGYEDVYYDYMTLMSDYVLYEFYKPFTDNAHSQGAFARSQCGGAPADLLTAFMIVDVPETEAILYEPNYGRIPASAAALAGKDVVTSETFTCLYGWKRWGGKGPYQEQEQVADMRLIADALFANGTNQIIWHGMPFIGKNQTKDENYFYASVYVGRDSYFIDQLKDFNDYMAKVSRYMRKGNTYSDVALYLPLEDSWMGVELPEELQMPWVWGEYELRYEFAPDYLAGYQPLWVNAKVLKESQYADGTLKYGDMQFSTLAIDVEWLDIAALREVVRLAKQGLPVVMSREPKQPGKNKSEEFGKLYAELMSLENVSADPTKILAQKPLIEGENLPDFWCRKDGEELYIFVANPAAKNLKYPLRYGQAFEDEGSQRDITINTKAGAQSLKLTFKPNESIMLKVAADGKVEQIDLGFTAKKI
;
A
#
# COMPACT_ATOMS: atom_id res chain seq x y z
N MET A 1 -81.05 -19.18 -27.24
CA MET A 1 -80.67 -18.14 -26.25
C MET A 1 -79.30 -18.52 -25.71
N LYS A 2 -78.21 -17.73 -25.69
CA LYS A 2 -77.85 -16.37 -26.10
C LYS A 2 -76.31 -16.41 -26.32
N LYS A 3 -75.87 -15.82 -27.44
CA LYS A 3 -74.57 -15.15 -27.73
C LYS A 3 -73.27 -15.71 -27.12
N SER A 4 -72.41 -16.29 -27.98
CA SER A 4 -70.96 -16.36 -27.82
C SER A 4 -70.32 -15.14 -28.48
N THR A 5 -69.70 -14.25 -27.70
CA THR A 5 -68.94 -13.09 -28.20
C THR A 5 -67.48 -13.23 -27.80
N LEU A 6 -66.65 -13.15 -28.83
CA LEU A 6 -65.18 -13.12 -28.86
C LEU A 6 -64.63 -12.02 -27.92
N PHE A 7 -63.68 -12.37 -27.04
CA PHE A 7 -62.94 -11.40 -26.24
C PHE A 7 -61.60 -11.09 -26.91
N PHE A 8 -61.37 -9.81 -27.19
CA PHE A 8 -60.10 -9.23 -27.61
C PHE A 8 -59.14 -9.22 -26.40
N CYS A 9 -57.98 -9.86 -26.51
CA CYS A 9 -56.89 -9.71 -25.55
C CYS A 9 -55.94 -8.60 -26.03
N THR A 10 -56.01 -7.44 -25.39
CA THR A 10 -55.04 -6.36 -25.53
C THR A 10 -53.79 -6.70 -24.70
N ALA A 11 -52.65 -6.92 -25.35
CA ALA A 11 -51.37 -7.09 -24.69
C ALA A 11 -50.79 -5.70 -24.34
N MET A 12 -50.68 -5.38 -23.05
CA MET A 12 -49.89 -4.25 -22.55
C MET A 12 -48.43 -4.70 -22.39
N LEU A 13 -47.53 -4.09 -23.16
CA LEU A 13 -46.08 -4.12 -22.89
C LEU A 13 -45.80 -3.30 -21.62
N LEU A 14 -45.35 -3.96 -20.56
CA LEU A 14 -44.67 -3.31 -19.43
C LEU A 14 -43.18 -3.21 -19.76
N ALA A 15 -42.70 -1.99 -20.01
CA ALA A 15 -41.28 -1.68 -20.02
C ALA A 15 -40.76 -1.67 -18.58
N ALA A 16 -39.88 -2.62 -18.25
CA ALA A 16 -39.18 -2.65 -16.96
C ALA A 16 -38.09 -1.56 -16.96
N VAL A 17 -38.36 -0.46 -16.27
CA VAL A 17 -37.34 0.54 -15.92
C VAL A 17 -36.54 -0.02 -14.76
N PHE A 18 -35.33 -0.48 -15.01
CA PHE A 18 -34.36 -0.79 -13.96
C PHE A 18 -33.88 0.52 -13.33
N SER A 19 -34.58 0.95 -12.27
CA SER A 19 -34.08 1.99 -11.37
C SER A 19 -32.96 1.39 -10.53
N CYS A 20 -31.72 1.77 -10.83
CA CYS A 20 -30.56 1.46 -10.00
C CYS A 20 -30.63 2.35 -8.75
N ALA A 21 -31.24 1.84 -7.68
CA ALA A 21 -31.15 2.49 -6.37
C ALA A 21 -29.71 2.36 -5.85
N PRO A 22 -29.10 3.42 -5.30
CA PRO A 22 -27.79 3.31 -4.66
C PRO A 22 -27.90 2.31 -3.50
N LYS A 23 -26.98 1.32 -3.47
CA LYS A 23 -26.79 0.48 -2.30
C LYS A 23 -26.40 1.40 -1.14
N GLN A 24 -27.35 1.64 -0.23
CA GLN A 24 -27.04 2.21 1.07
C GLN A 24 -26.10 1.23 1.78
N SER A 25 -24.84 1.62 1.95
CA SER A 25 -23.90 0.92 2.81
C SER A 25 -24.44 0.92 4.23
N VAL A 26 -24.55 -0.27 4.82
CA VAL A 26 -24.78 -0.39 6.26
C VAL A 26 -23.49 0.11 6.93
N PRO A 27 -23.51 1.17 7.77
CA PRO A 27 -22.32 1.59 8.47
C PRO A 27 -22.06 0.61 9.61
N THR A 28 -21.14 -0.32 9.40
CA THR A 28 -20.63 -1.22 10.44
C THR A 28 -19.46 -0.53 11.14
N THR A 29 -19.75 0.05 12.32
CA THR A 29 -18.90 0.13 13.52
C THR A 29 -17.42 0.51 13.36
N VAL A 30 -17.09 1.76 13.76
CA VAL A 30 -15.75 2.37 13.98
C VAL A 30 -14.78 2.21 12.81
N GLU A 31 -14.55 3.32 12.09
CA GLU A 31 -13.49 3.43 11.09
C GLU A 31 -12.12 3.02 11.67
N PRO A 32 -11.34 2.15 10.98
CA PRO A 32 -9.99 1.80 11.40
C PRO A 32 -9.15 3.03 11.71
N TYR A 33 -8.38 2.96 12.79
CA TYR A 33 -7.43 4.01 13.17
C TYR A 33 -8.03 5.41 13.39
N ALA A 34 -9.33 5.54 13.69
CA ALA A 34 -10.08 6.82 13.67
C ALA A 34 -9.41 8.03 14.36
N GLU A 35 -8.62 7.84 15.43
CA GLU A 35 -7.96 8.95 16.11
C GLU A 35 -6.71 9.48 15.37
N GLY A 36 -6.25 8.82 14.31
CA GLY A 36 -5.02 9.14 13.58
C GLY A 36 -3.73 8.85 14.35
N LYS A 37 -3.82 8.37 15.60
CA LYS A 37 -2.66 8.07 16.42
C LYS A 37 -1.87 6.90 15.84
N PRO A 38 -0.53 6.97 15.83
CA PRO A 38 0.29 5.91 15.30
C PRO A 38 0.09 4.61 16.09
N TYR A 39 0.29 3.48 15.41
CA TYR A 39 0.34 2.17 16.05
C TYR A 39 1.81 1.75 16.16
N THR A 40 2.09 0.71 16.94
CA THR A 40 3.41 0.06 16.95
C THR A 40 3.26 -1.42 16.64
N ARG A 41 4.17 -1.96 15.82
CA ARG A 41 4.33 -3.39 15.64
C ARG A 41 4.99 -3.95 16.89
N TRP A 42 4.27 -4.81 17.60
CA TRP A 42 4.62 -5.37 18.89
C TRP A 42 5.15 -6.79 18.72
N TRP A 43 6.48 -6.92 18.78
CA TRP A 43 7.18 -8.16 18.45
C TRP A 43 7.10 -9.18 19.58
N TRP A 44 6.30 -10.21 19.35
CA TRP A 44 6.18 -11.35 20.25
C TRP A 44 7.08 -12.46 19.75
N PHE A 45 8.17 -12.69 20.48
CA PHE A 45 9.00 -13.87 20.28
C PHE A 45 8.32 -15.07 20.91
N ALA A 46 8.66 -16.27 20.43
CA ALA A 46 8.12 -17.53 20.95
C ALA A 46 8.69 -17.88 22.35
N SER A 47 8.35 -17.04 23.33
CA SER A 47 8.69 -17.13 24.75
C SER A 47 7.40 -17.12 25.58
N GLU A 48 7.54 -17.25 26.89
CA GLU A 48 6.41 -17.09 27.81
C GLU A 48 5.92 -15.63 27.78
N ILE A 49 4.61 -15.45 27.58
CA ILE A 49 3.95 -14.13 27.55
C ILE A 49 3.08 -13.98 28.78
N GLN A 50 3.52 -13.16 29.74
CA GLN A 50 2.79 -12.92 30.98
C GLN A 50 1.70 -11.87 30.78
N LYS A 51 0.50 -12.12 31.32
CA LYS A 51 -0.63 -11.18 31.22
C LYS A 51 -0.37 -9.85 31.90
N GLU A 52 0.31 -9.87 33.04
CA GLU A 52 0.64 -8.67 33.79
C GLU A 52 1.53 -7.74 32.96
N ASP A 53 2.45 -8.32 32.18
CA ASP A 53 3.33 -7.60 31.27
C ASP A 53 2.60 -7.09 30.03
N VAL A 54 1.67 -7.88 29.48
CA VAL A 54 0.76 -7.45 28.39
C VAL A 54 0.00 -6.19 28.81
N LYS A 55 -0.64 -6.23 29.97
CA LYS A 55 -1.41 -5.09 30.47
C LYS A 55 -0.52 -3.88 30.72
N TYR A 56 0.62 -4.07 31.37
CA TYR A 56 1.57 -3.02 31.66
C TYR A 56 2.07 -2.31 30.39
N GLN A 57 2.43 -3.06 29.35
CA GLN A 57 2.91 -2.49 28.09
C GLN A 57 1.81 -1.73 27.34
N LEU A 58 0.57 -2.24 27.32
CA LEU A 58 -0.57 -1.55 26.69
C LEU A 58 -0.95 -0.25 27.43
N GLU A 59 -0.94 -0.25 28.76
CA GLU A 59 -1.13 0.96 29.57
C GLU A 59 -0.05 2.00 29.26
N TRP A 60 1.22 1.59 29.21
CA TRP A 60 2.33 2.48 28.86
C TRP A 60 2.20 3.04 27.44
N LEU A 61 1.88 2.22 26.44
CA LEU A 61 1.66 2.69 25.07
C LEU A 61 0.55 3.75 24.99
N LYS A 62 -0.55 3.54 25.72
CA LYS A 62 -1.63 4.53 25.82
C LYS A 62 -1.13 5.85 26.40
N GLU A 63 -0.33 5.81 27.46
CA GLU A 63 0.27 6.99 28.08
C GLU A 63 1.22 7.73 27.13
N GLN A 64 1.95 7.00 26.27
CA GLN A 64 2.85 7.54 25.25
C GLN A 64 2.14 7.99 23.96
N GLY A 65 0.81 8.03 23.93
CA GLY A 65 0.05 8.59 22.81
C GLY A 65 -0.14 7.65 21.61
N PHE A 66 0.15 6.35 21.74
CA PHE A 66 -0.19 5.38 20.71
C PHE A 66 -1.70 5.15 20.62
N GLY A 67 -2.17 4.82 19.42
CA GLY A 67 -3.56 4.49 19.12
C GLY A 67 -3.86 2.99 19.18
N GLY A 68 -2.84 2.15 19.17
CA GLY A 68 -2.98 0.71 19.12
C GLY A 68 -1.68 -0.02 18.85
N VAL A 69 -1.80 -1.33 18.67
CA VAL A 69 -0.68 -2.24 18.37
C VAL A 69 -1.04 -3.15 17.21
N GLU A 70 -0.02 -3.63 16.51
CA GLU A 70 -0.10 -4.88 15.75
C GLU A 70 0.69 -5.94 16.49
N ILE A 71 0.07 -7.07 16.86
CA ILE A 71 0.82 -8.21 17.39
C ILE A 71 1.51 -8.91 16.21
N ALA A 72 2.83 -8.92 16.24
CA ALA A 72 3.67 -9.57 15.25
C ALA A 72 4.39 -10.76 15.87
N TRP A 73 4.05 -11.97 15.42
CA TRP A 73 4.65 -13.19 15.93
C TRP A 73 5.92 -13.53 15.16
N VAL A 74 6.98 -13.87 15.91
CA VAL A 74 8.27 -14.22 15.34
C VAL A 74 8.84 -15.48 15.99
N TYR A 75 10.09 -15.77 15.67
CA TYR A 75 10.83 -16.94 16.13
C TYR A 75 11.24 -16.83 17.61
N PRO A 76 11.74 -17.92 18.23
CA PRO A 76 12.32 -17.88 19.57
C PRO A 76 13.62 -17.07 19.59
N MET A 77 13.78 -16.19 20.57
CA MET A 77 14.94 -15.29 20.70
C MET A 77 16.31 -15.99 20.71
N GLU A 78 16.42 -17.12 21.40
CA GLU A 78 17.68 -17.85 21.55
C GLU A 78 17.95 -18.83 20.39
N GLY A 79 17.20 -18.73 19.29
CA GLY A 79 17.29 -19.67 18.16
C GLY A 79 16.88 -21.08 18.58
N ASP A 80 17.77 -22.06 18.34
CA ASP A 80 17.55 -23.49 18.61
C ASP A 80 17.72 -23.84 20.10
N SER A 81 17.02 -23.11 20.97
CA SER A 81 17.04 -23.36 22.41
C SER A 81 16.04 -24.46 22.81
N THR A 82 16.35 -25.20 23.87
CA THR A 82 15.46 -26.21 24.47
C THR A 82 14.38 -25.60 25.37
N VAL A 83 14.19 -24.27 25.33
CA VAL A 83 13.21 -23.56 26.16
C VAL A 83 11.81 -23.98 25.74
N ALA A 84 10.96 -24.29 26.72
CA ALA A 84 9.57 -24.69 26.46
C ALA A 84 8.80 -23.53 25.79
N ARG A 85 8.04 -23.84 24.74
CA ARG A 85 7.28 -22.86 23.95
C ARG A 85 5.81 -23.24 23.92
N THR A 86 4.94 -22.23 23.80
CA THR A 86 3.55 -22.48 23.47
C THR A 86 3.46 -22.94 22.03
N LYS A 87 2.67 -24.00 21.80
CA LYS A 87 2.42 -24.51 20.46
C LYS A 87 1.62 -23.46 19.66
N TRP A 88 1.98 -23.24 18.41
CA TRP A 88 1.33 -22.29 17.52
C TRP A 88 -0.18 -22.59 17.43
N LEU A 89 -1.00 -21.55 17.61
CA LEU A 89 -2.48 -21.60 17.61
C LEU A 89 -3.10 -22.55 18.67
N SER A 90 -2.34 -22.99 19.68
CA SER A 90 -2.92 -23.78 20.77
C SER A 90 -3.75 -22.92 21.73
N PRO A 91 -4.62 -23.51 22.56
CA PRO A 91 -5.33 -22.77 23.60
C PRO A 91 -4.40 -21.95 24.50
N GLU A 92 -3.22 -22.47 24.83
CA GLU A 92 -2.21 -21.79 25.65
C GLU A 92 -1.58 -20.58 24.93
N TRP A 93 -1.45 -20.63 23.60
CA TRP A 93 -1.04 -19.47 22.80
C TRP A 93 -2.15 -18.44 22.67
N ALA A 94 -3.38 -18.89 22.45
CA ALA A 94 -4.53 -18.00 22.24
C ALA A 94 -4.88 -17.21 23.52
N GLU A 95 -4.57 -17.76 24.69
CA GLU A 95 -4.87 -17.20 26.00
C GLU A 95 -4.31 -15.77 26.22
N PRO A 96 -2.99 -15.52 26.09
CA PRO A 96 -2.43 -14.16 26.19
C PRO A 96 -2.85 -13.26 25.02
N VAL A 97 -3.07 -13.80 23.81
CA VAL A 97 -3.53 -13.02 22.64
C VAL A 97 -4.94 -12.45 22.89
N ASN A 98 -5.86 -13.30 23.35
CA ASN A 98 -7.22 -12.91 23.71
C ASN A 98 -7.22 -11.90 24.86
N TYR A 99 -6.34 -12.10 25.85
CA TYR A 99 -6.18 -11.15 26.94
C TYR A 99 -5.66 -9.79 26.45
N ALA A 100 -4.66 -9.76 25.58
CA ALA A 100 -4.14 -8.54 24.97
C ALA A 100 -5.25 -7.77 24.23
N LYS A 101 -6.07 -8.46 23.43
CA LYS A 101 -7.22 -7.86 22.76
C LYS A 101 -8.21 -7.23 23.74
N GLN A 102 -8.59 -7.97 24.79
CA GLN A 102 -9.54 -7.48 25.80
C GLN A 102 -9.01 -6.24 26.53
N VAL A 103 -7.72 -6.24 26.87
CA VAL A 103 -7.09 -5.08 27.51
C VAL A 103 -7.02 -3.89 26.55
N ALA A 104 -6.60 -4.10 25.31
CA ALA A 104 -6.56 -3.05 24.28
C ALA A 104 -7.94 -2.40 24.10
N ASP A 105 -9.00 -3.20 23.96
CA ASP A 105 -10.38 -2.71 23.88
C ASP A 105 -10.76 -1.90 25.13
N SER A 106 -10.41 -2.37 26.32
CA SER A 106 -10.71 -1.67 27.59
C SER A 106 -10.01 -0.31 27.72
N LEU A 107 -8.87 -0.14 27.04
CA LEU A 107 -8.08 1.10 26.99
C LEU A 107 -8.44 1.99 25.79
N GLY A 108 -9.35 1.52 24.91
CA GLY A 108 -9.65 2.17 23.64
C GLY A 108 -8.42 2.23 22.72
N LEU A 109 -7.61 1.17 22.71
CA LEU A 109 -6.53 0.94 21.76
C LEU A 109 -7.03 -0.05 20.69
N GLY A 110 -6.59 0.11 19.44
CA GLY A 110 -6.74 -0.95 18.45
C GLY A 110 -5.72 -2.07 18.66
N CYS A 111 -6.03 -3.24 18.12
CA CYS A 111 -5.19 -4.43 18.21
C CYS A 111 -5.34 -5.23 16.91
N ASP A 112 -4.34 -5.10 16.05
CA ASP A 112 -4.22 -5.80 14.78
C ASP A 112 -3.31 -7.03 14.93
N PHE A 113 -3.34 -7.92 13.95
CA PHE A 113 -2.59 -9.17 13.98
C PHE A 113 -1.89 -9.41 12.64
N THR A 114 -0.57 -9.65 12.66
CA THR A 114 0.08 -10.37 11.54
C THR A 114 -0.68 -11.66 11.30
N TYR A 115 -0.96 -12.08 10.07
CA TYR A 115 -1.83 -13.24 9.84
C TYR A 115 -1.02 -14.52 9.59
N GLY A 116 -0.02 -14.79 10.44
CA GLY A 116 0.83 -15.97 10.33
C GLY A 116 1.94 -16.04 11.38
N THR A 117 2.63 -17.18 11.42
CA THR A 117 3.76 -17.43 12.35
C THR A 117 5.01 -16.58 12.05
N LEU A 118 5.06 -16.02 10.85
CA LEU A 118 5.97 -15.03 10.28
C LEU A 118 5.41 -14.72 8.87
N TRP A 119 6.10 -13.88 8.10
CA TRP A 119 5.93 -13.77 6.65
C TRP A 119 7.00 -14.59 5.90
N PRO A 120 6.76 -15.07 4.67
CA PRO A 120 5.44 -15.17 4.04
C PRO A 120 4.57 -16.22 4.76
N PHE A 121 3.29 -16.27 4.43
CA PHE A 121 2.34 -17.20 5.04
C PHE A 121 2.80 -18.65 4.88
N SER A 122 2.92 -19.34 6.01
CA SER A 122 3.36 -20.72 6.09
C SER A 122 2.66 -21.44 7.22
N SER A 123 2.37 -22.72 7.02
CA SER A 123 1.74 -23.57 8.03
C SER A 123 2.49 -24.89 8.21
N TYR A 124 2.51 -25.38 9.45
CA TYR A 124 3.13 -26.65 9.82
C TYR A 124 2.29 -27.89 9.46
N THR A 125 1.05 -27.68 9.01
CA THR A 125 0.05 -28.71 8.73
C THR A 125 -0.49 -28.60 7.30
N LEU A 126 0.12 -27.73 6.48
CA LEU A 126 -0.25 -27.52 5.09
C LEU A 126 0.02 -28.79 4.25
N PRO A 127 -0.99 -29.37 3.56
CA PRO A 127 -0.79 -30.48 2.64
C PRO A 127 0.15 -30.13 1.47
N GLU A 128 0.92 -31.10 0.98
CA GLU A 128 1.92 -30.92 -0.09
C GLU A 128 1.36 -30.29 -1.37
N LYS A 129 0.10 -30.60 -1.73
CA LYS A 129 -0.57 -29.99 -2.89
C LYS A 129 -0.72 -28.47 -2.79
N TYR A 130 -0.69 -27.92 -1.57
CA TYR A 130 -0.89 -26.50 -1.27
C TYR A 130 0.41 -25.75 -0.99
N TRP A 131 1.57 -26.39 -1.12
CA TRP A 131 2.87 -25.71 -0.99
C TRP A 131 3.15 -24.85 -2.21
N THR A 132 3.87 -23.73 -2.04
CA THR A 132 4.36 -22.94 -3.18
C THR A 132 5.27 -23.77 -4.08
N ARG A 133 5.26 -23.48 -5.38
CA ARG A 133 5.95 -24.28 -6.41
C ARG A 133 6.61 -23.39 -7.45
N SER A 134 7.69 -23.90 -8.02
CA SER A 134 8.25 -23.37 -9.26
C SER A 134 7.98 -24.34 -10.41
N PHE A 135 8.23 -23.90 -11.65
CA PHE A 135 8.00 -24.71 -12.83
C PHE A 135 8.86 -26.00 -12.84
N TYR A 136 10.12 -25.89 -12.44
CA TYR A 136 11.04 -27.04 -12.36
C TYR A 136 10.92 -27.81 -11.05
N ASN A 137 10.60 -27.11 -9.97
CA ASN A 137 10.43 -27.76 -8.69
C ASN A 137 8.96 -27.86 -8.30
N LYS A 138 8.38 -29.01 -8.65
CA LYS A 138 6.99 -29.38 -8.33
C LYS A 138 6.85 -29.97 -6.92
N GLU A 139 7.97 -30.33 -6.28
CA GLU A 139 8.07 -30.84 -4.91
C GLU A 139 8.56 -29.69 -4.02
N GLY A 140 7.63 -28.84 -3.57
CA GLY A 140 7.89 -27.47 -3.08
C GLY A 140 9.17 -27.26 -2.26
N GLU A 141 10.07 -26.41 -2.77
CA GLU A 141 11.24 -25.82 -2.07
C GLU A 141 10.83 -24.75 -1.04
N ALA A 142 9.68 -24.96 -0.40
CA ALA A 142 8.83 -23.97 0.23
C ALA A 142 9.03 -23.87 1.74
N ASP A 143 10.17 -24.29 2.28
CA ASP A 143 10.31 -24.41 3.73
C ASP A 143 10.73 -23.09 4.37
N ARG A 144 9.91 -22.62 5.32
CA ARG A 144 10.29 -21.56 6.23
C ARG A 144 10.89 -22.19 7.49
N THR A 145 12.17 -21.88 7.72
CA THR A 145 12.93 -22.41 8.87
C THR A 145 12.84 -21.49 10.09
N ILE A 146 12.70 -20.18 9.88
CA ILE A 146 12.53 -19.18 10.93
C ILE A 146 11.03 -19.01 11.16
N THR A 147 10.51 -19.65 12.20
CA THR A 147 9.08 -19.70 12.55
C THR A 147 8.91 -19.65 14.08
N TRP A 148 7.68 -19.47 14.56
CA TRP A 148 7.34 -19.50 16.00
C TRP A 148 7.80 -20.80 16.68
N GLU A 149 7.68 -21.93 15.99
CA GLU A 149 8.05 -23.25 16.51
C GLU A 149 9.45 -23.70 16.05
N HIS A 150 10.31 -22.80 15.58
CA HIS A 150 11.69 -23.12 15.19
C HIS A 150 12.38 -24.02 16.24
N PRO A 151 13.02 -25.15 15.87
CA PRO A 151 13.44 -25.53 14.52
C PRO A 151 12.39 -26.27 13.68
N ARG A 152 11.15 -26.40 14.15
CA ARG A 152 10.09 -27.00 13.33
C ARG A 152 9.85 -26.10 12.11
N MET A 153 9.96 -26.70 10.93
CA MET A 153 9.74 -26.01 9.66
C MET A 153 8.25 -25.93 9.34
N ALA A 154 7.84 -24.83 8.71
CA ALA A 154 6.52 -24.66 8.13
C ALA A 154 6.63 -24.56 6.61
N HIS A 155 5.60 -24.99 5.88
CA HIS A 155 5.59 -24.92 4.43
C HIS A 155 4.87 -23.66 3.96
N ILE A 156 5.51 -22.91 3.07
CA ILE A 156 5.00 -21.68 2.47
C ILE A 156 3.80 -22.01 1.60
N LEU A 157 2.73 -21.24 1.81
CA LEU A 157 1.48 -21.33 1.09
C LEU A 157 1.66 -21.14 -0.43
N ASN A 158 0.93 -21.89 -1.24
CA ASN A 158 0.74 -21.58 -2.65
C ASN A 158 -0.17 -20.35 -2.79
N HIS A 159 0.41 -19.18 -3.02
CA HIS A 159 -0.32 -17.92 -3.17
C HIS A 159 -1.01 -17.78 -4.55
N LEU A 160 -1.01 -18.83 -5.37
CA LEU A 160 -1.71 -18.90 -6.66
C LEU A 160 -2.89 -19.88 -6.63
N ASP A 161 -3.32 -20.32 -5.45
CA ASP A 161 -4.39 -21.29 -5.25
C ASP A 161 -5.27 -20.89 -4.06
N SER A 162 -6.51 -20.47 -4.35
CA SER A 162 -7.45 -20.06 -3.31
C SER A 162 -7.85 -21.19 -2.37
N GLU A 163 -7.83 -22.46 -2.79
CA GLU A 163 -8.10 -23.58 -1.87
C GLU A 163 -6.97 -23.76 -0.85
N ALA A 164 -5.73 -23.49 -1.27
CA ALA A 164 -4.59 -23.48 -0.37
C ALA A 164 -4.76 -22.38 0.68
N PHE A 165 -5.18 -21.19 0.24
CA PHE A 165 -5.47 -20.08 1.14
C PHE A 165 -6.62 -20.40 2.11
N ASP A 166 -7.72 -20.97 1.63
CA ASP A 166 -8.86 -21.37 2.48
C ASP A 166 -8.44 -22.36 3.57
N TYR A 167 -7.59 -23.34 3.23
CA TYR A 167 -7.04 -24.27 4.21
C TYR A 167 -6.23 -23.54 5.30
N TYR A 168 -5.33 -22.66 4.88
CA TYR A 168 -4.51 -21.86 5.79
C TYR A 168 -5.37 -20.93 6.68
N ALA A 169 -6.32 -20.23 6.07
CA ALA A 169 -7.21 -19.29 6.75
C ALA A 169 -8.09 -20.00 7.80
N ALA A 170 -8.55 -21.22 7.53
CA ALA A 170 -9.32 -21.99 8.50
C ALA A 170 -8.54 -22.24 9.81
N GLU A 171 -7.25 -22.55 9.72
CA GLU A 171 -6.39 -22.74 10.90
C GLU A 171 -6.20 -21.43 11.67
N MET A 172 -5.84 -20.35 10.97
CA MET A 172 -5.63 -19.02 11.57
C MET A 172 -6.90 -18.46 12.22
N ASN A 173 -8.04 -18.60 11.55
CA ASN A 173 -9.34 -18.15 12.05
C ASN A 173 -9.74 -18.87 13.33
N GLU A 174 -9.52 -20.19 13.41
CA GLU A 174 -9.83 -20.94 14.63
C GLU A 174 -8.96 -20.49 15.80
N GLY A 175 -7.67 -20.22 15.58
CA GLY A 175 -6.77 -19.73 16.62
C GLY A 175 -7.10 -18.30 17.09
N LEU A 176 -7.60 -17.45 16.20
CA LEU A 176 -7.92 -16.04 16.47
C LEU A 176 -9.40 -15.74 16.73
N LYS A 177 -10.28 -16.75 16.69
CA LYS A 177 -11.74 -16.59 16.78
C LYS A 177 -12.22 -15.73 17.96
N ASP A 178 -11.53 -15.81 19.09
CA ASP A 178 -11.87 -15.07 20.30
C ASP A 178 -11.25 -13.67 20.30
N ALA A 179 -10.09 -13.49 19.64
CA ALA A 179 -9.40 -12.22 19.45
C ALA A 179 -10.11 -11.33 18.42
N PHE A 180 -10.92 -11.89 17.52
CA PHE A 180 -11.78 -11.10 16.62
C PHE A 180 -13.05 -10.55 17.29
N LYS A 181 -13.29 -10.86 18.58
CA LYS A 181 -14.40 -10.27 19.33
C LYS A 181 -14.08 -8.85 19.80
N GLY A 182 -15.11 -8.04 19.98
CA GLY A 182 -15.00 -6.67 20.50
C GLY A 182 -14.83 -5.64 19.39
N SER A 183 -13.86 -4.73 19.54
CA SER A 183 -13.56 -3.75 18.49
C SER A 183 -12.98 -4.42 17.23
N LYS A 184 -13.16 -3.79 16.07
CA LYS A 184 -12.71 -4.33 14.77
C LYS A 184 -11.18 -4.37 14.72
N SER A 185 -10.61 -5.51 14.33
CA SER A 185 -9.16 -5.72 14.17
C SER A 185 -8.76 -5.79 12.69
N GLY A 186 -7.55 -5.35 12.39
CA GLY A 186 -6.86 -5.65 11.14
C GLY A 186 -6.21 -7.02 11.18
N VAL A 187 -6.34 -7.78 10.09
CA VAL A 187 -5.43 -8.89 9.78
C VAL A 187 -4.46 -8.42 8.72
N PHE A 188 -3.18 -8.68 8.95
CA PHE A 188 -2.10 -8.10 8.17
C PHE A 188 -1.30 -9.17 7.43
N VAL A 189 -1.04 -8.90 6.16
CA VAL A 189 0.00 -9.59 5.38
C VAL A 189 1.13 -8.61 5.07
N ASP A 190 2.34 -9.01 5.41
CA ASP A 190 3.58 -8.28 5.13
C ASP A 190 3.87 -8.27 3.61
N SER A 191 4.95 -7.61 3.23
CA SER A 191 5.48 -7.58 1.87
C SER A 191 5.70 -8.99 1.29
N TRP A 192 5.64 -9.08 -0.03
CA TRP A 192 5.74 -10.35 -0.72
C TRP A 192 7.19 -10.88 -0.70
N GLU A 193 7.44 -11.90 0.11
CA GLU A 193 8.73 -12.60 0.23
C GLU A 193 8.66 -14.07 -0.27
N VAL A 194 7.78 -14.36 -1.23
CA VAL A 194 7.75 -15.66 -1.92
C VAL A 194 8.63 -15.57 -3.17
N GLU A 195 9.52 -16.54 -3.37
CA GLU A 195 10.38 -16.61 -4.57
C GLU A 195 9.52 -16.52 -5.84
N THR A 196 9.79 -15.51 -6.67
CA THR A 196 8.98 -15.17 -7.84
C THR A 196 9.55 -15.74 -9.13
N ARG A 197 10.81 -16.18 -9.15
CA ARG A 197 11.40 -16.81 -10.33
C ARG A 197 10.71 -18.13 -10.63
N GLN A 198 10.12 -18.18 -11.82
CA GLN A 198 9.42 -19.35 -12.38
C GLN A 198 8.32 -19.89 -11.45
N LEU A 199 7.72 -19.02 -10.63
CA LEU A 199 6.59 -19.34 -9.77
C LEU A 199 5.47 -20.01 -10.58
N TRP A 200 4.86 -21.05 -10.02
CA TRP A 200 3.98 -21.92 -10.80
C TRP A 200 2.86 -22.51 -9.95
N THR A 201 1.77 -22.91 -10.60
CA THR A 201 0.68 -23.68 -10.00
C THR A 201 0.10 -24.67 -11.00
N GLU A 202 -0.63 -25.67 -10.51
CA GLU A 202 -1.27 -26.65 -11.39
C GLU A 202 -2.28 -25.97 -12.34
N GLY A 203 -2.32 -26.41 -13.59
CA GLY A 203 -3.17 -25.81 -14.63
C GLY A 203 -2.67 -24.48 -15.23
N PHE A 204 -1.58 -23.89 -14.72
CA PHE A 204 -1.07 -22.59 -15.23
C PHE A 204 -0.78 -22.64 -16.73
N GLY A 205 -0.10 -23.68 -17.22
CA GLY A 205 0.24 -23.82 -18.65
C GLY A 205 -0.98 -23.94 -19.57
N GLU A 206 -2.05 -24.58 -19.10
CA GLU A 206 -3.32 -24.70 -19.84
C GLU A 206 -4.01 -23.34 -19.94
N LYS A 207 -4.18 -22.62 -18.81
CA LYS A 207 -4.73 -21.27 -18.81
C LYS A 207 -3.88 -20.29 -19.62
N PHE A 208 -2.55 -20.44 -19.60
CA PHE A 208 -1.64 -19.65 -20.42
C PHE A 208 -1.90 -19.89 -21.91
N TYR A 209 -2.00 -21.15 -22.33
CA TYR A 209 -2.30 -21.49 -23.72
C TYR A 209 -3.68 -20.96 -24.15
N GLU A 210 -4.69 -21.04 -23.29
CA GLU A 210 -6.02 -20.49 -23.56
C GLU A 210 -6.01 -18.97 -23.73
N LYS A 211 -5.25 -18.25 -22.89
CA LYS A 211 -5.18 -16.79 -22.90
C LYS A 211 -4.34 -16.25 -24.06
N PHE A 212 -3.20 -16.87 -24.34
CA PHE A 212 -2.21 -16.32 -25.29
C PHE A 212 -2.05 -17.13 -26.58
N GLY A 213 -2.62 -18.33 -26.69
CA GLY A 213 -2.62 -19.14 -27.91
C GLY A 213 -1.30 -19.86 -28.23
N TYR A 214 -0.34 -19.89 -27.30
CA TYR A 214 0.90 -20.66 -27.43
C TYR A 214 1.33 -21.28 -26.09
N LYS A 215 2.14 -22.34 -26.16
CA LYS A 215 2.62 -23.05 -24.97
C LYS A 215 3.83 -22.33 -24.38
N ILE A 216 3.82 -22.10 -23.07
CA ILE A 216 4.93 -21.44 -22.35
C ILE A 216 6.00 -22.44 -21.93
N GLU A 217 5.66 -23.70 -21.70
CA GLU A 217 6.55 -24.72 -21.15
C GLU A 217 7.87 -24.87 -21.95
N PRO A 218 7.88 -24.83 -23.29
CA PRO A 218 9.13 -24.90 -24.06
C PRO A 218 10.02 -23.65 -23.96
N LEU A 219 9.54 -22.59 -23.30
CA LEU A 219 10.17 -21.27 -23.23
C LEU A 219 10.61 -20.91 -21.81
N MET A 220 10.25 -21.71 -20.79
CA MET A 220 10.52 -21.40 -19.37
C MET A 220 12.01 -21.24 -19.05
N ASP A 221 12.90 -21.98 -19.73
CA ASP A 221 14.37 -21.84 -19.59
C ASP A 221 14.89 -20.46 -20.01
N LYS A 222 14.17 -19.79 -20.93
CA LYS A 222 14.59 -18.52 -21.54
C LYS A 222 13.72 -17.35 -21.10
N LEU A 223 12.84 -17.56 -20.13
CA LEU A 223 11.82 -16.60 -19.74
C LEU A 223 12.42 -15.23 -19.37
N TYR A 224 13.62 -15.22 -18.79
CA TYR A 224 14.34 -14.02 -18.37
C TYR A 224 15.45 -13.59 -19.35
N ASP A 225 15.61 -14.29 -20.47
CA ASP A 225 16.65 -13.98 -21.45
C ASP A 225 16.26 -12.78 -22.31
N LYS A 226 17.25 -11.98 -22.70
CA LYS A 226 17.08 -10.91 -23.67
C LYS A 226 16.46 -11.44 -24.98
N GLY A 227 15.42 -10.77 -25.46
CA GLY A 227 14.62 -11.17 -26.62
C GLY A 227 13.39 -12.03 -26.29
N TYR A 228 13.16 -12.36 -25.02
CA TYR A 228 11.97 -13.08 -24.54
C TYR A 228 11.06 -12.22 -23.65
N GLU A 229 11.28 -10.90 -23.62
CA GLU A 229 10.55 -9.94 -22.77
C GLU A 229 9.03 -10.01 -23.04
N ASP A 230 8.63 -10.19 -24.31
CA ASP A 230 7.23 -10.39 -24.69
C ASP A 230 6.60 -11.66 -24.11
N VAL A 231 7.39 -12.73 -23.93
CA VAL A 231 6.92 -13.98 -23.30
C VAL A 231 6.83 -13.80 -21.78
N TYR A 232 7.80 -13.10 -21.18
CA TYR A 232 7.76 -12.74 -19.77
C TYR A 232 6.55 -11.85 -19.44
N TYR A 233 6.25 -10.88 -20.31
CA TYR A 233 5.06 -10.04 -20.18
C TYR A 233 3.76 -10.87 -20.16
N ASP A 234 3.59 -11.79 -21.11
CA ASP A 234 2.43 -12.67 -21.15
C ASP A 234 2.35 -13.54 -19.87
N TYR A 235 3.50 -14.02 -19.38
CA TYR A 235 3.59 -14.78 -18.13
C TYR A 235 3.17 -13.93 -16.92
N MET A 236 3.71 -12.72 -16.78
CA MET A 236 3.38 -11.78 -15.70
C MET A 236 1.91 -11.36 -15.76
N THR A 237 1.35 -11.21 -16.96
CA THR A 237 -0.07 -10.89 -17.16
C THR A 237 -1.00 -11.98 -16.62
N LEU A 238 -0.63 -13.26 -16.72
CA LEU A 238 -1.39 -14.34 -16.08
C LEU A 238 -1.05 -14.48 -14.60
N MET A 239 0.22 -14.34 -14.22
CA MET A 239 0.67 -14.39 -12.83
C MET A 239 -0.06 -13.36 -11.96
N SER A 240 -0.19 -12.13 -12.47
CA SER A 240 -0.92 -11.04 -11.84
C SER A 240 -2.37 -11.43 -11.53
N ASP A 241 -3.08 -12.05 -12.48
CA ASP A 241 -4.46 -12.50 -12.26
C ASP A 241 -4.54 -13.53 -11.11
N TYR A 242 -3.61 -14.49 -11.08
CA TYR A 242 -3.55 -15.47 -9.99
C TYR A 242 -3.30 -14.81 -8.64
N VAL A 243 -2.28 -13.96 -8.52
CA VAL A 243 -1.96 -13.28 -7.25
C VAL A 243 -3.11 -12.40 -6.76
N LEU A 244 -3.75 -11.65 -7.66
CA LEU A 244 -4.85 -10.76 -7.30
C LEU A 244 -6.09 -11.54 -6.86
N TYR A 245 -6.49 -12.57 -7.61
CA TYR A 245 -7.81 -13.20 -7.46
C TYR A 245 -7.80 -14.56 -6.76
N GLU A 246 -6.65 -15.21 -6.63
CA GLU A 246 -6.49 -16.46 -5.86
C GLU A 246 -5.83 -16.21 -4.49
N PHE A 247 -5.27 -15.01 -4.22
CA PHE A 247 -4.72 -14.66 -2.91
C PHE A 247 -5.28 -13.35 -2.32
N TYR A 248 -4.97 -12.17 -2.87
CA TYR A 248 -5.34 -10.91 -2.20
C TYR A 248 -6.85 -10.74 -2.02
N LYS A 249 -7.63 -11.14 -3.02
CA LYS A 249 -9.10 -11.09 -2.95
C LYS A 249 -9.65 -12.10 -1.93
N PRO A 250 -9.31 -13.40 -1.96
CA PRO A 250 -9.66 -14.34 -0.90
C PRO A 250 -9.22 -13.90 0.50
N PHE A 251 -8.01 -13.35 0.64
CA PHE A 251 -7.51 -12.81 1.91
C PHE A 251 -8.41 -11.70 2.47
N THR A 252 -8.79 -10.76 1.60
CA THR A 252 -9.70 -9.67 1.96
C THR A 252 -11.09 -10.18 2.34
N ASP A 253 -11.66 -11.09 1.55
CA ASP A 253 -12.96 -11.69 1.83
C ASP A 253 -12.97 -12.49 3.14
N ASN A 254 -11.89 -13.21 3.41
CA ASN A 254 -11.71 -13.96 4.65
C ASN A 254 -11.65 -13.02 5.86
N ALA A 255 -10.90 -11.91 5.79
CA ALA A 255 -10.89 -10.89 6.85
C ALA A 255 -12.32 -10.40 7.16
N HIS A 256 -13.09 -10.07 6.12
CA HIS A 256 -14.49 -9.63 6.28
C HIS A 256 -15.37 -10.71 6.90
N SER A 257 -15.16 -11.98 6.55
CA SER A 257 -15.94 -13.12 7.10
C SER A 257 -15.76 -13.27 8.62
N GLN A 258 -14.63 -12.81 9.16
CA GLN A 258 -14.34 -12.81 10.59
C GLN A 258 -14.76 -11.52 11.30
N GLY A 259 -15.36 -10.57 10.58
CA GLY A 259 -15.65 -9.22 11.10
C GLY A 259 -14.41 -8.34 11.23
N ALA A 260 -13.28 -8.72 10.64
CA ALA A 260 -12.03 -7.97 10.59
C ALA A 260 -11.93 -7.11 9.30
N PHE A 261 -10.80 -6.42 9.11
CA PHE A 261 -10.42 -5.80 7.84
C PHE A 261 -9.03 -6.28 7.41
N ALA A 262 -8.77 -6.29 6.10
CA ALA A 262 -7.49 -6.68 5.54
C ALA A 262 -6.56 -5.48 5.38
N ARG A 263 -5.36 -5.59 5.94
CA ARG A 263 -4.26 -4.65 5.74
C ARG A 263 -3.13 -5.37 5.02
N SER A 264 -2.48 -4.74 4.05
CA SER A 264 -1.42 -5.41 3.30
C SER A 264 -0.36 -4.47 2.77
N GLN A 265 0.90 -4.86 2.95
CA GLN A 265 2.00 -4.43 2.10
C GLN A 265 1.99 -5.29 0.83
N CYS A 266 1.40 -4.79 -0.26
CA CYS A 266 1.39 -5.53 -1.52
C CYS A 266 2.72 -5.47 -2.28
N GLY A 267 3.69 -4.67 -1.81
CA GLY A 267 4.99 -4.51 -2.45
C GLY A 267 5.73 -5.85 -2.61
N GLY A 268 6.44 -6.01 -3.73
CA GLY A 268 7.19 -7.22 -4.09
C GLY A 268 6.37 -8.29 -4.81
N ALA A 269 5.04 -8.17 -4.84
CA ALA A 269 4.18 -9.16 -5.47
C ALA A 269 4.27 -9.10 -7.00
N PRO A 270 4.29 -10.25 -7.72
CA PRO A 270 4.37 -10.28 -9.18
C PRO A 270 3.00 -10.02 -9.81
N ALA A 271 2.45 -8.82 -9.56
CA ALA A 271 1.10 -8.43 -9.93
C ALA A 271 1.00 -6.93 -10.30
N ASP A 272 -0.17 -6.54 -10.80
CA ASP A 272 -0.57 -5.13 -10.85
C ASP A 272 -0.75 -4.59 -9.43
N LEU A 273 0.31 -3.99 -8.89
CA LEU A 273 0.38 -3.53 -7.51
C LEU A 273 -0.69 -2.49 -7.17
N LEU A 274 -1.07 -1.62 -8.13
CA LEU A 274 -2.15 -0.67 -7.93
C LEU A 274 -3.48 -1.41 -7.70
N THR A 275 -3.78 -2.42 -8.52
CA THR A 275 -4.98 -3.26 -8.31
C THR A 275 -4.91 -4.05 -7.00
N ALA A 276 -3.75 -4.59 -6.61
CA ALA A 276 -3.58 -5.30 -5.34
C ALA A 276 -3.92 -4.39 -4.13
N PHE A 277 -3.37 -3.17 -4.11
CA PHE A 277 -3.69 -2.17 -3.09
C PHE A 277 -5.16 -1.70 -3.15
N MET A 278 -5.80 -1.74 -4.32
CA MET A 278 -7.23 -1.48 -4.46
C MET A 278 -8.11 -2.62 -3.92
N ILE A 279 -7.61 -3.86 -3.83
CA ILE A 279 -8.37 -5.01 -3.31
C ILE A 279 -8.46 -4.98 -1.77
N VAL A 280 -7.35 -4.73 -1.06
CA VAL A 280 -7.28 -4.80 0.42
C VAL A 280 -7.90 -3.59 1.11
N ASP A 281 -8.49 -3.69 2.30
CA ASP A 281 -9.18 -2.55 2.94
C ASP A 281 -8.24 -1.38 3.29
N VAL A 282 -7.03 -1.70 3.75
CA VAL A 282 -6.01 -0.72 4.16
C VAL A 282 -4.70 -1.03 3.44
N PRO A 283 -4.36 -0.30 2.37
CA PRO A 283 -3.08 -0.47 1.70
C PRO A 283 -1.95 0.08 2.60
N GLU A 284 -0.87 -0.69 2.69
CA GLU A 284 0.31 -0.35 3.48
C GLU A 284 1.54 -0.18 2.57
N THR A 285 2.24 0.94 2.73
CA THR A 285 3.61 1.12 2.20
C THR A 285 4.64 0.82 3.29
N GLU A 286 5.91 1.01 2.99
CA GLU A 286 6.97 1.00 3.99
C GLU A 286 8.02 2.07 3.71
N ALA A 287 8.90 2.28 4.68
CA ALA A 287 10.13 3.03 4.51
C ALA A 287 11.32 2.17 4.95
N ILE A 288 11.66 1.18 4.10
CA ILE A 288 12.85 0.34 4.19
C ILE A 288 13.31 -0.05 2.80
N LEU A 289 12.53 -0.92 2.13
CA LEU A 289 12.84 -1.37 0.77
C LEU A 289 12.39 -0.34 -0.27
N TYR A 290 11.34 0.40 0.02
CA TYR A 290 10.83 1.47 -0.84
C TYR A 290 11.15 2.84 -0.24
N GLU A 291 11.50 3.78 -1.12
CA GLU A 291 11.64 5.19 -0.75
C GLU A 291 10.26 5.81 -0.51
N PRO A 292 10.13 6.87 0.32
CA PRO A 292 8.83 7.45 0.68
C PRO A 292 7.93 7.84 -0.50
N ASN A 293 8.52 8.20 -1.66
CA ASN A 293 7.79 8.55 -2.88
C ASN A 293 6.96 7.39 -3.43
N TYR A 294 7.38 6.14 -3.20
CA TYR A 294 6.61 4.95 -3.58
C TYR A 294 5.21 4.94 -2.94
N GLY A 295 5.05 5.57 -1.77
CA GLY A 295 3.77 5.71 -1.06
C GLY A 295 2.64 6.31 -1.92
N ARG A 296 2.97 7.02 -3.01
CA ARG A 296 2.00 7.52 -3.98
C ARG A 296 1.21 6.41 -4.68
N ILE A 297 1.78 5.22 -4.88
CA ILE A 297 1.08 4.06 -5.48
C ILE A 297 -0.05 3.58 -4.56
N PRO A 298 0.20 3.14 -3.31
CA PRO A 298 -0.88 2.75 -2.41
C PRO A 298 -1.82 3.91 -2.07
N ALA A 299 -1.35 5.15 -2.02
CA ALA A 299 -2.23 6.31 -1.82
C ALA A 299 -3.14 6.59 -3.03
N SER A 300 -2.67 6.35 -4.25
CA SER A 300 -3.51 6.41 -5.46
C SER A 300 -4.56 5.31 -5.44
N ALA A 301 -4.17 4.08 -5.09
CA ALA A 301 -5.10 2.96 -4.93
C ALA A 301 -6.18 3.23 -3.87
N ALA A 302 -5.80 3.79 -2.72
CA ALA A 302 -6.74 4.18 -1.67
C ALA A 302 -7.73 5.24 -2.16
N ALA A 303 -7.24 6.30 -2.80
CA ALA A 303 -8.08 7.36 -3.34
C ALA A 303 -9.07 6.84 -4.39
N LEU A 304 -8.60 6.01 -5.33
CA LEU A 304 -9.45 5.42 -6.38
C LEU A 304 -10.50 4.45 -5.81
N ALA A 305 -10.14 3.68 -4.79
CA ALA A 305 -11.04 2.71 -4.16
C ALA A 305 -11.96 3.33 -3.09
N GLY A 306 -11.89 4.65 -2.85
CA GLY A 306 -12.70 5.34 -1.83
C GLY A 306 -12.32 4.97 -0.40
N LYS A 307 -11.04 4.71 -0.15
CA LYS A 307 -10.48 4.35 1.17
C LYS A 307 -9.83 5.57 1.82
N ASP A 308 -10.04 5.69 3.12
CA ASP A 308 -9.55 6.85 3.89
C ASP A 308 -8.17 6.64 4.52
N VAL A 309 -7.74 5.39 4.70
CA VAL A 309 -6.51 5.07 5.42
C VAL A 309 -5.46 4.46 4.50
N VAL A 310 -4.25 5.01 4.56
CA VAL A 310 -3.04 4.45 3.97
C VAL A 310 -2.00 4.34 5.08
N THR A 311 -1.61 3.12 5.41
CA THR A 311 -0.62 2.87 6.46
C THR A 311 0.80 2.84 5.91
N SER A 312 1.77 3.04 6.80
CA SER A 312 3.17 2.74 6.50
C SER A 312 3.80 2.02 7.67
N GLU A 313 4.48 0.91 7.41
CA GLU A 313 5.55 0.44 8.27
C GLU A 313 6.68 1.48 8.23
N THR A 314 7.10 1.99 9.39
CA THR A 314 8.01 3.13 9.45
C THR A 314 9.10 2.94 10.49
N PHE A 315 10.28 3.50 10.19
CA PHE A 315 11.51 3.53 10.98
C PHE A 315 12.33 2.23 10.99
N THR A 316 11.93 1.21 10.24
CA THR A 316 12.61 -0.09 10.12
C THR A 316 14.07 0.06 9.70
N CYS A 317 15.04 -0.25 10.56
CA CYS A 317 16.46 -0.06 10.24
C CYS A 317 16.83 1.40 9.85
N LEU A 318 16.36 2.40 10.61
CA LEU A 318 16.50 3.84 10.34
C LEU A 318 17.84 4.29 9.75
N TYR A 319 18.95 3.78 10.27
CA TYR A 319 20.32 4.14 9.86
C TYR A 319 21.08 3.02 9.16
N GLY A 320 20.33 2.10 8.57
CA GLY A 320 20.84 0.98 7.80
C GLY A 320 20.69 -0.34 8.53
N TRP A 321 20.88 -1.40 7.75
CA TRP A 321 20.72 -2.77 8.21
C TRP A 321 22.08 -3.44 8.40
N LYS A 322 22.14 -4.38 9.34
CA LYS A 322 23.26 -5.30 9.51
C LYS A 322 22.76 -6.72 9.24
N ARG A 323 23.56 -7.51 8.50
CA ARG A 323 23.24 -8.91 8.21
C ARG A 323 22.97 -9.68 9.50
N TRP A 324 21.89 -10.49 9.48
CA TRP A 324 21.26 -11.18 10.60
C TRP A 324 22.22 -11.48 11.78
N GLY A 325 21.87 -10.95 12.95
CA GLY A 325 22.67 -11.04 14.18
C GLY A 325 23.18 -9.67 14.67
N GLY A 326 22.48 -9.10 15.65
CA GLY A 326 22.88 -7.90 16.37
C GLY A 326 22.22 -6.61 15.89
N LYS A 327 22.45 -5.55 16.66
CA LYS A 327 21.87 -4.23 16.45
C LYS A 327 22.38 -3.58 15.16
N GLY A 328 21.49 -2.90 14.44
CA GLY A 328 21.85 -2.04 13.30
C GLY A 328 22.69 -0.83 13.73
N PRO A 329 23.30 -0.09 12.79
CA PRO A 329 23.97 1.17 13.09
C PRO A 329 23.04 2.11 13.87
N TYR A 330 23.54 2.66 14.99
CA TYR A 330 22.82 3.63 15.84
C TYR A 330 21.43 3.20 16.34
N GLN A 331 21.09 1.90 16.30
CA GLN A 331 19.91 1.40 16.97
C GLN A 331 20.02 1.68 18.47
N GLU A 332 18.92 2.13 19.09
CA GLU A 332 18.83 2.68 20.45
C GLU A 332 19.51 4.04 20.67
N GLN A 333 19.87 4.74 19.60
CA GLN A 333 20.35 6.12 19.62
C GLN A 333 19.51 7.00 18.67
N GLU A 334 18.28 6.58 18.36
CA GLU A 334 17.47 7.18 17.31
C GLU A 334 17.12 8.64 17.59
N GLN A 335 17.28 9.48 16.56
CA GLN A 335 17.02 10.91 16.62
C GLN A 335 15.61 11.19 16.12
N VAL A 336 14.78 11.84 16.96
CA VAL A 336 13.40 12.18 16.58
C VAL A 336 13.34 13.13 15.38
N ALA A 337 14.36 13.95 15.17
CA ALA A 337 14.45 14.81 13.99
C ALA A 337 14.56 14.00 12.69
N ASP A 338 15.35 12.93 12.67
CA ASP A 338 15.47 12.04 11.52
C ASP A 338 14.17 11.24 11.29
N MET A 339 13.56 10.75 12.38
CA MET A 339 12.24 10.10 12.32
C MET A 339 11.16 11.03 11.79
N ARG A 340 11.18 12.31 12.18
CA ARG A 340 10.24 13.29 11.62
C ARG A 340 10.46 13.50 10.12
N LEU A 341 11.71 13.60 9.68
CA LEU A 341 12.04 13.80 8.27
C LEU A 341 11.41 12.73 7.38
N ILE A 342 11.51 11.45 7.79
CA ILE A 342 10.93 10.34 7.03
C ILE A 342 9.40 10.25 7.16
N ALA A 343 8.83 10.53 8.35
CA ALA A 343 7.39 10.58 8.52
C ALA A 343 6.77 11.67 7.63
N ASP A 344 7.39 12.85 7.56
CA ASP A 344 6.93 13.97 6.74
C ASP A 344 7.05 13.65 5.24
N ALA A 345 8.11 12.96 4.81
CA ALA A 345 8.24 12.47 3.43
C ALA A 345 7.10 11.50 3.06
N LEU A 346 6.71 10.60 3.98
CA LEU A 346 5.60 9.68 3.79
C LEU A 346 4.25 10.41 3.73
N PHE A 347 4.00 11.37 4.63
CA PHE A 347 2.77 12.17 4.62
C PHE A 347 2.62 12.97 3.31
N ALA A 348 3.70 13.53 2.78
CA ALA A 348 3.69 14.24 1.50
C ALA A 348 3.44 13.33 0.29
N ASN A 349 3.55 12.02 0.46
CA ASN A 349 3.27 11.01 -0.57
C ASN A 349 2.00 10.19 -0.30
N GLY A 350 1.17 10.64 0.65
CA GLY A 350 -0.21 10.17 0.80
C GLY A 350 -0.43 9.15 1.91
N THR A 351 0.62 8.68 2.58
CA THR A 351 0.49 7.95 3.85
C THR A 351 -0.23 8.85 4.86
N ASN A 352 -1.12 8.27 5.67
CA ASN A 352 -1.83 9.03 6.71
C ASN A 352 -2.07 8.23 8.01
N GLN A 353 -1.35 7.12 8.19
CA GLN A 353 -1.31 6.34 9.43
C GLN A 353 0.08 5.70 9.56
N ILE A 354 0.82 6.05 10.61
CA ILE A 354 2.17 5.50 10.86
C ILE A 354 2.08 4.28 11.75
N ILE A 355 2.83 3.24 11.40
CA ILE A 355 2.99 1.99 12.13
C ILE A 355 4.48 1.88 12.47
N TRP A 356 4.82 2.13 13.73
CA TRP A 356 6.21 2.05 14.18
C TRP A 356 6.68 0.61 14.06
N HIS A 357 7.85 0.43 13.44
CA HIS A 357 8.59 -0.82 13.46
C HIS A 357 9.76 -0.71 14.45
N GLY A 358 9.56 -0.87 15.75
CA GLY A 358 8.39 -1.29 16.51
C GLY A 358 8.80 -1.46 17.99
N MET A 359 8.03 -2.22 18.76
CA MET A 359 8.28 -2.48 20.19
C MET A 359 8.53 -3.97 20.42
N PRO A 360 9.71 -4.42 20.86
CA PRO A 360 9.88 -5.80 21.31
C PRO A 360 9.09 -6.06 22.61
N PHE A 361 8.54 -7.27 22.77
CA PHE A 361 7.88 -7.65 24.03
C PHE A 361 8.91 -7.74 25.16
N ILE A 362 8.93 -6.75 26.04
CA ILE A 362 9.83 -6.69 27.20
C ILE A 362 8.97 -6.60 28.46
N GLY A 363 9.02 -7.65 29.28
CA GLY A 363 8.30 -7.71 30.53
C GLY A 363 8.68 -6.58 31.49
N LYS A 364 7.82 -6.31 32.48
CA LYS A 364 7.99 -5.20 33.43
C LYS A 364 9.32 -5.24 34.19
N ASN A 365 9.86 -6.43 34.42
CA ASN A 365 11.14 -6.63 35.11
C ASN A 365 12.31 -6.88 34.15
N GLN A 366 12.08 -6.81 32.83
CA GLN A 366 13.08 -7.03 31.80
C GLN A 366 13.63 -5.72 31.22
N THR A 367 14.78 -5.79 30.55
CA THR A 367 15.37 -4.67 29.80
C THR A 367 15.58 -5.03 28.32
N LYS A 368 15.93 -4.03 27.51
CA LYS A 368 16.29 -4.19 26.09
C LYS A 368 17.47 -5.13 25.80
N ASP A 369 18.27 -5.44 26.82
CA ASP A 369 19.37 -6.39 26.69
C ASP A 369 18.88 -7.84 26.74
N GLU A 370 17.67 -8.08 27.28
CA GLU A 370 17.04 -9.39 27.37
C GLU A 370 16.14 -9.70 26.17
N ASN A 371 15.58 -8.67 25.50
CA ASN A 371 14.84 -8.84 24.25
C ASN A 371 15.04 -7.66 23.30
N TYR A 372 15.44 -7.95 22.06
CA TYR A 372 15.54 -6.97 20.98
C TYR A 372 15.13 -7.58 19.63
N PHE A 373 14.53 -6.76 18.78
CA PHE A 373 14.30 -7.09 17.37
C PHE A 373 15.30 -6.33 16.49
N TYR A 374 16.05 -7.04 15.63
CA TYR A 374 17.20 -6.48 14.93
C TYR A 374 16.84 -5.40 13.91
N ALA A 375 15.64 -5.46 13.33
CA ALA A 375 15.19 -4.51 12.32
C ALA A 375 14.41 -3.31 12.91
N SER A 376 14.42 -3.14 14.22
CA SER A 376 13.55 -2.19 14.92
C SER A 376 14.26 -0.87 15.25
N VAL A 377 13.54 0.26 15.18
CA VAL A 377 13.78 1.31 16.19
C VAL A 377 13.38 0.76 17.54
N TYR A 378 14.12 1.08 18.60
CA TYR A 378 13.78 0.58 19.92
C TYR A 378 12.71 1.45 20.59
N VAL A 379 11.45 1.01 20.56
CA VAL A 379 10.35 1.60 21.35
C VAL A 379 10.24 0.87 22.68
N GLY A 380 10.38 1.61 23.79
CA GLY A 380 10.30 1.10 25.16
C GLY A 380 10.49 2.22 26.18
N ARG A 381 10.32 1.91 27.47
CA ARG A 381 10.42 2.88 28.57
C ARG A 381 11.80 3.54 28.73
N ASP A 382 12.82 2.91 28.15
CA ASP A 382 14.22 3.32 28.14
C ASP A 382 14.69 3.66 26.71
N SER A 383 13.75 3.97 25.80
CA SER A 383 14.07 4.57 24.50
C SER A 383 14.89 5.83 24.65
N TYR A 384 15.87 6.01 23.76
CA TYR A 384 16.72 7.20 23.75
C TYR A 384 15.93 8.51 23.60
N PHE A 385 14.77 8.43 22.93
CA PHE A 385 13.87 9.53 22.63
C PHE A 385 12.63 9.60 23.56
N ILE A 386 12.65 8.94 24.72
CA ILE A 386 11.45 8.81 25.59
C ILE A 386 10.81 10.17 25.93
N ASP A 387 11.61 11.20 26.19
CA ASP A 387 11.13 12.54 26.57
C ASP A 387 10.39 13.28 25.45
N GLN A 388 10.48 12.79 24.20
CA GLN A 388 9.85 13.37 23.01
C GLN A 388 8.81 12.45 22.38
N LEU A 389 8.71 11.19 22.82
CA LEU A 389 7.90 10.16 22.17
C LEU A 389 6.43 10.56 22.08
N LYS A 390 5.84 10.97 23.21
CA LYS A 390 4.42 11.35 23.26
C LYS A 390 4.12 12.55 22.36
N ASP A 391 4.92 13.60 22.43
CA ASP A 391 4.72 14.81 21.63
C ASP A 391 4.89 14.52 20.13
N PHE A 392 5.81 13.63 19.76
CA PHE A 392 5.98 13.20 18.38
C PHE A 392 4.81 12.33 17.89
N ASN A 393 4.27 11.45 18.73
CA ASN A 393 3.04 10.71 18.43
C ASN A 393 1.83 11.63 18.27
N ASP A 394 1.69 12.64 19.13
CA ASP A 394 0.62 13.64 19.04
C ASP A 394 0.74 14.49 17.76
N TYR A 395 1.97 14.83 17.33
CA TYR A 395 2.25 15.46 16.04
C TYR A 395 1.77 14.60 14.87
N MET A 396 2.19 13.34 14.80
CA MET A 396 1.77 12.41 13.74
C MET A 396 0.25 12.22 13.73
N ALA A 397 -0.38 12.14 14.92
CA ALA A 397 -1.83 12.04 15.05
C ALA A 397 -2.53 13.27 14.48
N LYS A 398 -1.99 14.47 14.73
CA LYS A 398 -2.55 15.72 14.22
C LYS A 398 -2.45 15.81 12.71
N VAL A 399 -1.29 15.49 12.13
CA VAL A 399 -1.12 15.45 10.66
C VAL A 399 -2.10 14.45 10.07
N SER A 400 -2.10 13.20 10.56
CA SER A 400 -2.99 12.12 10.11
C SER A 400 -4.48 12.53 10.07
N ARG A 401 -4.97 13.23 11.09
CA ARG A 401 -6.37 13.72 11.11
C ARG A 401 -6.69 14.70 9.99
N TYR A 402 -5.78 15.62 9.67
CA TYR A 402 -5.96 16.53 8.54
C TYR A 402 -5.84 15.79 7.19
N MET A 403 -4.93 14.82 7.12
CA MET A 403 -4.72 13.98 5.93
C MET A 403 -5.86 13.00 5.63
N ARG A 404 -6.87 12.89 6.52
CA ARG A 404 -8.09 12.08 6.32
C ARG A 404 -9.36 12.91 6.12
N LYS A 405 -9.25 14.23 6.02
CA LYS A 405 -10.43 15.06 5.75
C LYS A 405 -10.90 14.88 4.31
N GLY A 406 -12.22 14.79 4.12
CA GLY A 406 -12.86 14.67 2.81
C GLY A 406 -12.16 13.66 1.90
N ASN A 407 -11.90 14.03 0.64
CA ASN A 407 -11.26 13.16 -0.36
C ASN A 407 -9.86 13.65 -0.74
N THR A 408 -9.04 12.78 -1.32
CA THR A 408 -7.77 13.21 -1.95
C THR A 408 -8.06 14.19 -3.09
N TYR A 409 -7.33 15.30 -3.13
CA TYR A 409 -7.35 16.20 -4.27
C TYR A 409 -6.40 15.70 -5.36
N SER A 410 -6.87 15.67 -6.60
CA SER A 410 -6.05 15.45 -7.79
C SER A 410 -6.74 16.03 -9.01
N ASP A 411 -5.97 16.57 -9.95
CA ASP A 411 -6.49 17.06 -11.24
C ASP A 411 -6.13 16.16 -12.43
N VAL A 412 -5.08 15.34 -12.27
CA VAL A 412 -4.46 14.58 -13.36
C VAL A 412 -4.42 13.10 -13.00
N ALA A 413 -5.00 12.27 -13.85
CA ALA A 413 -4.76 10.84 -13.85
C ALA A 413 -3.46 10.57 -14.60
N LEU A 414 -2.50 9.89 -13.96
CA LEU A 414 -1.22 9.52 -14.55
C LEU A 414 -1.20 8.00 -14.74
N TYR A 415 -1.01 7.54 -15.97
CA TYR A 415 -0.97 6.11 -16.27
C TYR A 415 0.28 5.47 -15.64
N LEU A 416 0.08 4.43 -14.83
CA LEU A 416 1.15 3.67 -14.19
C LEU A 416 1.93 2.88 -15.26
N PRO A 417 3.26 2.95 -15.30
CA PRO A 417 4.11 2.26 -16.27
C PRO A 417 4.24 0.75 -15.95
N LEU A 418 3.10 0.06 -15.78
CA LEU A 418 3.06 -1.36 -15.43
C LEU A 418 3.62 -2.23 -16.56
N GLU A 419 3.27 -1.93 -17.81
CA GLU A 419 3.79 -2.68 -18.95
C GLU A 419 5.29 -2.45 -19.15
N ASP A 420 5.79 -1.23 -18.88
CA ASP A 420 7.22 -0.95 -18.90
C ASP A 420 7.96 -1.80 -17.87
N SER A 421 7.46 -1.85 -16.64
CA SER A 421 8.08 -2.59 -15.54
C SER A 421 8.10 -4.11 -15.78
N TRP A 422 7.09 -4.66 -16.47
CA TRP A 422 7.11 -6.05 -16.87
C TRP A 422 8.03 -6.29 -18.07
N MET A 423 8.06 -5.40 -19.05
CA MET A 423 8.96 -5.53 -20.21
C MET A 423 10.44 -5.31 -19.84
N GLY A 424 10.72 -4.63 -18.72
CA GLY A 424 12.06 -4.45 -18.17
C GLY A 424 12.66 -5.72 -17.54
N VAL A 425 11.82 -6.67 -17.12
CA VAL A 425 12.19 -7.97 -16.54
C VAL A 425 13.03 -7.86 -15.26
N GLU A 426 14.34 -7.61 -15.38
CA GLU A 426 15.30 -7.55 -14.26
C GLU A 426 15.84 -6.12 -14.09
N LEU A 427 15.89 -5.66 -12.85
CA LEU A 427 16.58 -4.42 -12.50
C LEU A 427 18.09 -4.53 -12.82
N PRO A 428 18.76 -3.42 -13.16
CA PRO A 428 20.21 -3.34 -13.18
C PRO A 428 20.83 -3.88 -11.88
N GLU A 429 21.97 -4.58 -11.96
CA GLU A 429 22.62 -5.25 -10.82
C GLU A 429 22.87 -4.29 -9.64
N GLU A 430 23.19 -3.02 -9.92
CA GLU A 430 23.42 -1.97 -8.93
C GLU A 430 22.17 -1.54 -8.15
N LEU A 431 20.97 -1.86 -8.64
CA LEU A 431 19.68 -1.59 -8.00
C LEU A 431 19.09 -2.83 -7.33
N GLN A 432 19.67 -4.02 -7.53
CA GLN A 432 19.19 -5.25 -6.93
C GLN A 432 19.57 -5.35 -5.44
N MET A 433 18.73 -6.03 -4.66
CA MET A 433 18.96 -6.40 -3.26
C MET A 433 18.60 -7.88 -3.05
N PRO A 434 18.93 -8.53 -1.91
CA PRO A 434 18.76 -9.98 -1.72
C PRO A 434 17.36 -10.59 -1.94
N TRP A 435 16.33 -9.80 -2.19
CA TRP A 435 14.95 -10.22 -2.52
C TRP A 435 14.31 -9.32 -3.58
N VAL A 436 15.12 -8.46 -4.18
CA VAL A 436 14.72 -7.36 -5.04
C VAL A 436 15.49 -7.50 -6.33
N TRP A 437 14.81 -7.91 -7.37
CA TRP A 437 15.48 -8.24 -8.62
C TRP A 437 14.70 -7.82 -9.85
N GLY A 438 13.38 -7.73 -9.77
CA GLY A 438 12.53 -7.49 -10.92
C GLY A 438 12.11 -6.03 -11.05
N GLU A 439 12.06 -5.52 -12.28
CA GLU A 439 11.50 -4.18 -12.52
C GLU A 439 10.01 -4.10 -12.15
N TYR A 440 9.30 -5.24 -12.18
CA TYR A 440 7.89 -5.36 -11.84
C TYR A 440 7.53 -4.83 -10.43
N GLU A 441 8.51 -4.65 -9.54
CA GLU A 441 8.32 -4.11 -8.19
C GLU A 441 8.02 -2.60 -8.16
N LEU A 442 8.17 -1.87 -9.29
CA LEU A 442 7.82 -0.45 -9.44
C LEU A 442 8.50 0.48 -8.41
N ARG A 443 9.71 0.11 -7.96
CA ARG A 443 10.44 0.81 -6.88
C ARG A 443 10.84 2.24 -7.20
N TYR A 444 11.10 2.52 -8.47
CA TYR A 444 11.73 3.75 -8.91
C TYR A 444 10.82 4.57 -9.83
N GLU A 445 9.51 4.47 -9.63
CA GLU A 445 8.52 5.23 -10.39
C GLU A 445 8.27 6.62 -9.78
N PHE A 446 8.40 7.64 -10.62
CA PHE A 446 8.21 9.03 -10.23
C PHE A 446 7.24 9.73 -11.19
N ALA A 447 6.43 10.65 -10.66
CA ALA A 447 5.62 11.50 -11.51
C ALA A 447 6.52 12.45 -12.33
N PRO A 448 6.24 12.66 -13.63
CA PRO A 448 7.00 13.60 -14.44
C PRO A 448 7.01 15.03 -13.89
N ASP A 449 8.13 15.75 -14.03
CA ASP A 449 8.31 17.11 -13.50
C ASP A 449 7.27 18.11 -14.00
N TYR A 450 6.76 17.95 -15.24
CA TYR A 450 5.75 18.84 -15.79
C TYR A 450 4.37 18.72 -15.10
N LEU A 451 4.17 17.66 -14.31
CA LEU A 451 2.99 17.45 -13.46
C LEU A 451 3.20 17.92 -12.01
N ALA A 452 4.36 18.51 -11.69
CA ALA A 452 4.58 19.12 -10.39
C ALA A 452 3.48 20.14 -10.08
N GLY A 453 2.89 20.06 -8.90
CA GLY A 453 1.80 20.94 -8.48
C GLY A 453 0.38 20.48 -8.84
N TYR A 454 0.21 19.50 -9.74
CA TYR A 454 -1.11 18.96 -10.12
C TYR A 454 -1.61 17.84 -9.20
N GLN A 455 -0.75 17.36 -8.32
CA GLN A 455 -0.99 16.21 -7.46
C GLN A 455 -1.51 14.98 -8.24
N PRO A 456 -0.75 14.47 -9.22
CA PRO A 456 -1.21 13.36 -10.03
C PRO A 456 -1.40 12.09 -9.18
N LEU A 457 -2.40 11.29 -9.57
CA LEU A 457 -2.61 9.94 -9.03
C LEU A 457 -2.40 8.90 -10.11
N TRP A 458 -1.78 7.79 -9.74
CA TRP A 458 -1.58 6.65 -10.61
C TRP A 458 -2.90 5.98 -10.95
N VAL A 459 -3.11 5.66 -12.23
CA VAL A 459 -4.23 4.87 -12.75
C VAL A 459 -3.69 3.74 -13.64
N ASN A 460 -4.44 2.65 -13.79
CA ASN A 460 -4.09 1.54 -14.68
C ASN A 460 -5.21 1.27 -15.71
N ALA A 461 -4.99 0.31 -16.60
CA ALA A 461 -5.96 -0.09 -17.62
C ALA A 461 -7.33 -0.47 -17.05
N LYS A 462 -7.37 -1.14 -15.87
CA LYS A 462 -8.61 -1.50 -15.18
C LYS A 462 -9.43 -0.26 -14.79
N VAL A 463 -8.77 0.72 -14.19
CA VAL A 463 -9.39 2.01 -13.81
C VAL A 463 -9.92 2.72 -15.06
N LEU A 464 -9.13 2.82 -16.13
CA LEU A 464 -9.57 3.46 -17.38
C LEU A 464 -10.80 2.78 -17.99
N LYS A 465 -10.82 1.44 -18.01
CA LYS A 465 -11.94 0.64 -18.52
C LYS A 465 -13.24 0.91 -17.77
N GLU A 466 -13.15 1.05 -16.44
CA GLU A 466 -14.29 1.26 -15.56
C GLU A 466 -14.69 2.74 -15.43
N SER A 467 -13.81 3.65 -15.87
CA SER A 467 -14.02 5.10 -15.80
C SER A 467 -15.03 5.58 -16.84
N GLN A 468 -15.75 6.64 -16.47
CA GLN A 468 -16.71 7.33 -17.32
C GLN A 468 -16.23 8.75 -17.58
N TYR A 469 -16.31 9.22 -18.83
CA TYR A 469 -16.12 10.64 -19.13
C TYR A 469 -17.46 11.33 -19.25
N ALA A 470 -17.74 12.26 -18.34
CA ALA A 470 -19.00 13.00 -18.28
C ALA A 470 -18.76 14.40 -17.70
N ASP A 471 -19.51 15.39 -18.19
CA ASP A 471 -19.42 16.79 -17.73
C ASP A 471 -18.01 17.40 -17.82
N GLY A 472 -17.21 16.95 -18.79
CA GLY A 472 -15.86 17.45 -19.01
C GLY A 472 -14.78 16.81 -18.11
N THR A 473 -15.13 15.82 -17.29
CA THR A 473 -14.18 15.14 -16.38
C THR A 473 -14.22 13.63 -16.53
N LEU A 474 -13.07 12.99 -16.33
CA LEU A 474 -12.95 11.55 -16.15
C LEU A 474 -13.31 11.20 -14.71
N LYS A 475 -14.27 10.31 -14.50
CA LYS A 475 -14.81 9.94 -13.19
C LYS A 475 -14.55 8.45 -12.90
N TYR A 476 -13.99 8.17 -11.73
CA TYR A 476 -13.83 6.83 -11.17
C TYR A 476 -14.06 6.87 -9.66
N GLY A 477 -15.08 6.16 -9.16
CA GLY A 477 -15.50 6.30 -7.75
C GLY A 477 -15.80 7.77 -7.41
N ASP A 478 -15.18 8.27 -6.34
CA ASP A 478 -15.27 9.67 -5.92
C ASP A 478 -14.22 10.58 -6.58
N MET A 479 -13.29 10.00 -7.35
CA MET A 479 -12.21 10.72 -8.01
C MET A 479 -12.64 11.30 -9.34
N GLN A 480 -12.14 12.50 -9.63
CA GLN A 480 -12.39 13.21 -10.87
C GLN A 480 -11.09 13.78 -11.41
N PHE A 481 -10.85 13.61 -12.71
CA PHE A 481 -9.65 14.09 -13.37
C PHE A 481 -10.02 14.93 -14.59
N SER A 482 -9.28 16.01 -14.80
CA SER A 482 -9.44 16.88 -15.96
C SER A 482 -8.66 16.37 -17.17
N THR A 483 -7.58 15.63 -16.94
CA THR A 483 -6.61 15.18 -17.95
C THR A 483 -6.09 13.79 -17.61
N LEU A 484 -5.82 13.00 -18.64
CA LEU A 484 -5.03 11.77 -18.55
C LEU A 484 -3.63 12.01 -19.12
N ALA A 485 -2.59 11.74 -18.34
CA ALA A 485 -1.20 11.76 -18.79
C ALA A 485 -0.66 10.35 -18.92
N ILE A 486 0.02 10.06 -20.03
CA ILE A 486 0.62 8.77 -20.34
C ILE A 486 2.05 9.01 -20.82
N ASP A 487 3.03 8.48 -20.08
CA ASP A 487 4.46 8.56 -20.41
C ASP A 487 5.11 7.18 -20.25
N VAL A 488 4.82 6.29 -21.21
CA VAL A 488 5.25 4.88 -21.17
C VAL A 488 5.89 4.45 -22.49
N GLU A 489 6.83 3.50 -22.46
CA GLU A 489 7.40 2.88 -23.67
C GLU A 489 6.52 1.75 -24.23
N TRP A 490 5.78 1.07 -23.37
CA TRP A 490 4.92 -0.06 -23.66
C TRP A 490 3.50 0.22 -23.18
N LEU A 491 2.52 -0.10 -24.02
CA LEU A 491 1.11 0.06 -23.69
C LEU A 491 0.34 -1.14 -24.20
N ASP A 492 -0.42 -1.81 -23.33
CA ASP A 492 -1.24 -2.94 -23.76
C ASP A 492 -2.33 -2.49 -24.75
N ILE A 493 -2.68 -3.39 -25.68
CA ILE A 493 -3.72 -3.10 -26.67
C ILE A 493 -5.09 -2.85 -26.02
N ALA A 494 -5.43 -3.51 -24.91
CA ALA A 494 -6.66 -3.27 -24.18
C ALA A 494 -6.62 -1.88 -23.51
N ALA A 495 -5.48 -1.48 -22.93
CA ALA A 495 -5.31 -0.14 -22.38
C ALA A 495 -5.46 0.93 -23.47
N LEU A 496 -4.80 0.77 -24.62
CA LEU A 496 -4.89 1.71 -25.75
C LEU A 496 -6.34 1.86 -26.26
N ARG A 497 -7.12 0.78 -26.32
CA ARG A 497 -8.55 0.85 -26.69
C ARG A 497 -9.35 1.72 -25.74
N GLU A 498 -9.11 1.60 -24.43
CA GLU A 498 -9.79 2.43 -23.42
C GLU A 498 -9.35 3.89 -23.50
N VAL A 499 -8.06 4.16 -23.74
CA VAL A 499 -7.55 5.52 -23.98
C VAL A 499 -8.22 6.15 -25.21
N VAL A 500 -8.28 5.43 -26.33
CA VAL A 500 -8.97 5.88 -27.56
C VAL A 500 -10.45 6.13 -27.30
N ARG A 501 -11.13 5.24 -26.57
CA ARG A 501 -12.54 5.40 -26.21
C ARG A 501 -12.76 6.69 -25.43
N LEU A 502 -11.96 6.94 -24.39
CA LEU A 502 -12.09 8.12 -23.54
C LEU A 502 -11.71 9.40 -24.29
N ALA A 503 -10.65 9.37 -25.10
CA ALA A 503 -10.25 10.51 -25.91
C ALA A 503 -11.33 10.89 -26.94
N LYS A 504 -11.98 9.91 -27.60
CA LYS A 504 -13.13 10.15 -28.48
C LYS A 504 -14.33 10.77 -27.78
N GLN A 505 -14.46 10.57 -26.47
CA GLN A 505 -15.50 11.21 -25.65
C GLN A 505 -15.14 12.65 -25.28
N GLY A 506 -13.91 13.10 -25.55
CA GLY A 506 -13.43 14.46 -25.32
C GLY A 506 -12.41 14.60 -24.19
N LEU A 507 -11.99 13.51 -23.54
CA LEU A 507 -10.98 13.56 -22.48
C LEU A 507 -9.65 14.13 -23.01
N PRO A 508 -9.12 15.22 -22.42
CA PRO A 508 -7.77 15.68 -22.73
C PRO A 508 -6.72 14.60 -22.39
N VAL A 509 -5.87 14.23 -23.35
CA VAL A 509 -4.81 13.23 -23.15
C VAL A 509 -3.43 13.80 -23.52
N VAL A 510 -2.50 13.76 -22.56
CA VAL A 510 -1.07 13.95 -22.82
C VAL A 510 -0.47 12.59 -23.13
N MET A 511 0.01 12.38 -24.35
CA MET A 511 0.69 11.15 -24.79
C MET A 511 2.15 11.48 -25.07
N SER A 512 3.00 11.40 -24.04
CA SER A 512 4.38 11.93 -24.06
C SER A 512 5.32 11.16 -24.99
N ARG A 513 5.04 9.87 -25.23
CA ARG A 513 5.84 8.96 -26.07
C ARG A 513 4.94 8.17 -27.00
N GLU A 514 5.50 7.68 -28.11
CA GLU A 514 4.86 6.67 -28.94
C GLU A 514 5.14 5.29 -28.34
N PRO A 515 4.12 4.59 -27.80
CA PRO A 515 4.34 3.32 -27.16
C PRO A 515 4.43 2.18 -28.18
N LYS A 516 5.09 1.10 -27.79
CA LYS A 516 5.07 -0.20 -28.45
C LYS A 516 4.01 -1.10 -27.78
N GLN A 517 3.54 -2.11 -28.50
CA GLN A 517 2.67 -3.12 -27.91
C GLN A 517 3.53 -4.21 -27.26
N PRO A 518 3.32 -4.56 -25.98
CA PRO A 518 3.97 -5.72 -25.33
C PRO A 518 3.28 -7.05 -25.72
N GLY A 519 3.82 -8.17 -25.25
CA GLY A 519 3.26 -9.50 -25.43
C GLY A 519 3.57 -10.15 -26.78
N LYS A 520 3.65 -11.48 -26.84
CA LYS A 520 4.20 -12.17 -28.03
C LYS A 520 3.35 -11.99 -29.28
N ASN A 521 2.03 -11.99 -29.12
CA ASN A 521 1.08 -11.91 -30.22
C ASN A 521 0.61 -10.47 -30.44
N LYS A 522 1.26 -9.78 -31.38
CA LYS A 522 0.95 -8.38 -31.72
C LYS A 522 -0.39 -8.27 -32.47
N SER A 523 -1.13 -7.21 -32.16
CA SER A 523 -2.39 -6.85 -32.82
C SER A 523 -2.14 -6.00 -34.05
N GLU A 524 -2.71 -6.38 -35.20
CA GLU A 524 -2.70 -5.55 -36.41
C GLU A 524 -3.46 -4.22 -36.25
N GLU A 525 -4.24 -4.08 -35.17
CA GLU A 525 -5.02 -2.89 -34.85
C GLU A 525 -4.20 -1.82 -34.11
N PHE A 526 -3.12 -2.20 -33.42
CA PHE A 526 -2.43 -1.32 -32.47
C PHE A 526 -1.99 -0.01 -33.12
N GLY A 527 -1.24 -0.08 -34.23
CA GLY A 527 -0.79 1.11 -34.95
C GLY A 527 -1.93 1.96 -35.52
N LYS A 528 -3.07 1.33 -35.88
CA LYS A 528 -4.25 2.06 -36.38
C LYS A 528 -4.93 2.83 -35.26
N LEU A 529 -5.08 2.22 -34.08
CA LEU A 529 -5.64 2.87 -32.89
C LEU A 529 -4.76 3.99 -32.39
N TYR A 530 -3.44 3.80 -32.37
CA TYR A 530 -2.51 4.86 -31.98
C TYR A 530 -2.56 6.05 -32.96
N ALA A 531 -2.54 5.78 -34.27
CA ALA A 531 -2.70 6.84 -35.27
C ALA A 531 -4.05 7.56 -35.15
N GLU A 532 -5.12 6.83 -34.85
CA GLU A 532 -6.43 7.42 -34.58
C GLU A 532 -6.40 8.31 -33.33
N LEU A 533 -5.82 7.82 -32.22
CA LEU A 533 -5.67 8.58 -30.98
C LEU A 533 -4.97 9.91 -31.22
N MET A 534 -3.83 9.88 -31.90
CA MET A 534 -3.01 11.07 -32.17
C MET A 534 -3.63 12.03 -33.20
N SER A 535 -4.69 11.61 -33.90
CA SER A 535 -5.43 12.47 -34.83
C SER A 535 -6.50 13.33 -34.15
N LEU A 536 -6.81 13.06 -32.88
CA LEU A 536 -7.82 13.78 -32.11
C LEU A 536 -7.26 15.12 -31.59
N GLU A 537 -8.06 16.19 -31.68
CA GLU A 537 -7.63 17.56 -31.31
C GLU A 537 -7.30 17.73 -29.82
N ASN A 538 -7.88 16.88 -28.96
CA ASN A 538 -7.68 16.84 -27.51
C ASN A 538 -6.53 15.91 -27.08
N VAL A 539 -5.67 15.49 -28.01
CA VAL A 539 -4.51 14.62 -27.73
C VAL A 539 -3.23 15.26 -28.25
N SER A 540 -2.18 15.28 -27.44
CA SER A 540 -0.88 15.85 -27.83
C SER A 540 0.25 15.27 -27.00
N ALA A 541 1.44 15.19 -27.60
CA ALA A 541 2.68 14.92 -26.87
C ALA A 541 3.25 16.15 -26.14
N ASP A 542 2.81 17.35 -26.53
CA ASP A 542 3.14 18.60 -25.86
C ASP A 542 2.13 18.88 -24.74
N PRO A 543 2.53 18.75 -23.45
CA PRO A 543 1.62 18.96 -22.32
C PRO A 543 1.07 20.39 -22.26
N THR A 544 1.80 21.38 -22.79
CA THR A 544 1.39 22.80 -22.75
C THR A 544 0.14 23.09 -23.59
N LYS A 545 -0.21 22.20 -24.51
CA LYS A 545 -1.42 22.31 -25.35
C LYS A 545 -2.66 21.71 -24.71
N ILE A 546 -2.48 20.82 -23.73
CA ILE A 546 -3.54 19.96 -23.18
C ILE A 546 -3.84 20.32 -21.73
N LEU A 547 -2.81 20.57 -20.92
CA LEU A 547 -2.95 21.01 -19.52
C LEU A 547 -3.46 22.46 -19.50
N ALA A 548 -4.78 22.61 -19.65
CA ALA A 548 -5.44 23.91 -19.70
C ALA A 548 -5.67 24.52 -18.30
N GLN A 549 -5.76 23.68 -17.27
CA GLN A 549 -5.88 24.13 -15.89
C GLN A 549 -4.50 24.39 -15.30
N LYS A 550 -4.37 25.44 -14.50
CA LYS A 550 -3.15 25.67 -13.72
C LYS A 550 -3.02 24.60 -12.62
N PRO A 551 -1.80 24.21 -12.23
CA PRO A 551 -1.62 23.31 -11.10
C PRO A 551 -2.12 23.97 -9.82
N LEU A 552 -2.54 23.15 -8.85
CA LEU A 552 -2.95 23.61 -7.52
C LEU A 552 -1.86 24.47 -6.87
N ILE A 553 -0.60 24.07 -6.99
CA ILE A 553 0.55 24.83 -6.49
C ILE A 553 1.54 25.08 -7.62
N GLU A 554 1.84 26.35 -7.90
CA GLU A 554 2.93 26.80 -8.77
C GLU A 554 4.11 27.27 -7.91
N GLY A 555 5.33 27.10 -8.41
CA GLY A 555 6.54 27.61 -7.76
C GLY A 555 7.80 26.94 -8.30
N GLU A 556 8.96 27.54 -8.02
CA GLU A 556 10.25 26.94 -8.33
C GLU A 556 10.65 25.95 -7.23
N ASN A 557 11.20 24.79 -7.61
CA ASN A 557 11.69 23.77 -6.67
C ASN A 557 10.67 23.43 -5.58
N LEU A 558 9.45 23.11 -6.00
CA LEU A 558 8.33 22.78 -5.11
C LEU A 558 8.74 21.66 -4.14
N PRO A 559 8.48 21.83 -2.82
CA PRO A 559 8.54 20.73 -1.88
C PRO A 559 7.45 19.70 -2.21
N ASP A 560 7.64 18.46 -1.78
CA ASP A 560 6.59 17.45 -1.89
C ASP A 560 5.42 17.83 -1.00
N PHE A 561 4.21 17.60 -1.48
CA PHE A 561 2.99 17.93 -0.75
C PHE A 561 1.88 16.94 -1.05
N TRP A 562 0.89 16.90 -0.16
CA TRP A 562 -0.35 16.17 -0.35
C TRP A 562 -1.54 16.99 0.06
N CYS A 563 -2.61 16.93 -0.74
CA CYS A 563 -3.79 17.75 -0.57
C CYS A 563 -5.05 16.91 -0.37
N ARG A 564 -5.83 17.28 0.64
CA ARG A 564 -7.18 16.78 0.90
C ARG A 564 -8.21 17.88 0.65
N LYS A 565 -9.39 17.50 0.17
CA LYS A 565 -10.50 18.39 -0.12
C LYS A 565 -11.73 17.97 0.69
N ASP A 566 -12.20 18.86 1.56
CA ASP A 566 -13.34 18.67 2.45
C ASP A 566 -14.41 19.72 2.13
N GLY A 567 -15.39 19.32 1.30
CA GLY A 567 -16.31 20.28 0.67
C GLY A 567 -15.56 21.23 -0.27
N GLU A 568 -15.58 22.53 0.04
CA GLU A 568 -14.86 23.58 -0.70
C GLU A 568 -13.55 24.00 0.00
N GLU A 569 -13.22 23.41 1.15
CA GLU A 569 -11.96 23.66 1.84
C GLU A 569 -10.86 22.69 1.36
N LEU A 570 -9.63 23.18 1.30
CA LEU A 570 -8.44 22.35 1.04
C LEU A 570 -7.55 22.30 2.28
N TYR A 571 -6.95 21.14 2.52
CA TYR A 571 -5.94 20.91 3.56
C TYR A 571 -4.68 20.39 2.87
N ILE A 572 -3.62 21.18 2.88
CA ILE A 572 -2.40 20.93 2.12
C ILE A 572 -1.26 20.74 3.12
N PHE A 573 -0.75 19.52 3.23
CA PHE A 573 0.49 19.24 3.93
C PHE A 573 1.66 19.43 2.97
N VAL A 574 2.55 20.37 3.27
CA VAL A 574 3.77 20.66 2.50
C VAL A 574 4.96 20.23 3.35
N ALA A 575 5.65 19.17 2.93
CA ALA A 575 6.80 18.67 3.66
C ALA A 575 7.96 19.68 3.63
N ASN A 576 8.81 19.61 4.65
CA ASN A 576 10.07 20.32 4.65
C ASN A 576 10.87 19.95 3.37
N PRO A 577 11.51 20.91 2.67
CA PRO A 577 12.26 20.63 1.45
C PRO A 577 13.36 19.57 1.59
N ALA A 578 13.92 19.35 2.78
CA ALA A 578 14.89 18.30 3.06
C ALA A 578 14.28 16.87 2.95
N ALA A 579 12.95 16.74 3.03
CA ALA A 579 12.24 15.48 2.91
C ALA A 579 12.01 15.04 1.45
N LYS A 580 12.25 15.95 0.48
CA LYS A 580 12.02 15.68 -0.93
C LYS A 580 13.01 14.64 -1.46
N ASN A 581 12.50 13.61 -2.14
CA ASN A 581 13.32 12.52 -2.70
C ASN A 581 14.26 11.88 -1.65
N LEU A 582 13.76 11.76 -0.41
CA LEU A 582 14.53 11.21 0.70
C LEU A 582 14.99 9.79 0.38
N LYS A 583 16.31 9.57 0.46
CA LYS A 583 16.91 8.24 0.31
C LYS A 583 16.96 7.52 1.64
N TYR A 584 16.68 6.22 1.63
CA TYR A 584 16.71 5.36 2.79
C TYR A 584 17.77 4.25 2.61
N PRO A 585 18.51 3.86 3.66
CA PRO A 585 18.49 4.35 5.04
C PRO A 585 19.02 5.78 5.20
N LEU A 586 18.68 6.42 6.32
CA LEU A 586 19.14 7.77 6.64
C LEU A 586 20.58 7.78 7.16
N ARG A 587 21.26 8.93 6.99
CA ARG A 587 22.47 9.22 7.75
C ARG A 587 22.09 9.64 9.17
N TYR A 588 22.89 9.21 10.16
CA TYR A 588 22.67 9.60 11.54
C TYR A 588 22.75 11.12 11.73
N GLY A 589 21.65 11.74 12.19
CA GLY A 589 21.54 13.18 12.37
C GLY A 589 21.38 13.98 11.08
N GLN A 590 20.98 13.34 9.98
CA GLN A 590 20.76 13.98 8.67
C GLN A 590 19.81 15.17 8.74
N ALA A 591 18.76 15.08 9.55
CA ALA A 591 17.80 16.16 9.77
C ALA A 591 18.48 17.43 10.30
N PHE A 592 19.56 17.32 11.07
CA PHE A 592 20.25 18.50 11.61
C PHE A 592 21.10 19.27 10.58
N GLU A 593 21.20 18.78 9.34
CA GLU A 593 21.82 19.50 8.23
C GLU A 593 20.87 20.53 7.59
N ASP A 594 19.57 20.47 7.89
CA ASP A 594 18.60 21.48 7.43
C ASP A 594 18.77 22.79 8.21
N GLU A 595 19.19 23.85 7.50
CA GLU A 595 19.32 25.20 8.06
C GLU A 595 18.01 26.02 7.97
N GLY A 596 16.93 25.41 7.48
CA GLY A 596 15.68 26.08 7.16
C GLY A 596 15.73 26.77 5.80
N SER A 597 14.56 27.07 5.24
CA SER A 597 14.49 27.65 3.90
C SER A 597 13.19 28.40 3.64
N GLN A 598 13.13 29.11 2.50
CA GLN A 598 11.93 29.79 2.02
C GLN A 598 11.54 29.29 0.63
N ARG A 599 10.24 29.26 0.34
CA ARG A 599 9.69 28.96 -0.98
C ARG A 599 8.61 29.96 -1.32
N ASP A 600 8.75 30.59 -2.49
CA ASP A 600 7.69 31.40 -3.08
C ASP A 600 6.80 30.47 -3.90
N ILE A 601 5.51 30.41 -3.54
CA ILE A 601 4.52 29.58 -4.21
C ILE A 601 3.29 30.39 -4.57
N THR A 602 2.49 29.89 -5.51
CA THR A 602 1.15 30.38 -5.81
C THR A 602 0.17 29.24 -5.70
N ILE A 603 -0.86 29.39 -4.88
CA ILE A 603 -1.95 28.42 -4.77
C ILE A 603 -3.08 28.88 -5.70
N ASN A 604 -3.46 28.03 -6.65
CA ASN A 604 -4.57 28.27 -7.58
C ASN A 604 -5.84 27.57 -7.10
N THR A 605 -6.90 28.35 -6.88
CA THR A 605 -8.22 27.81 -6.53
C THR A 605 -9.29 28.43 -7.41
N LYS A 606 -10.53 27.94 -7.29
CA LYS A 606 -11.70 28.57 -7.94
C LYS A 606 -11.92 30.02 -7.50
N ALA A 607 -11.50 30.40 -6.29
CA ALA A 607 -11.61 31.76 -5.78
C ALA A 607 -10.53 32.71 -6.34
N GLY A 608 -9.50 32.17 -6.99
CA GLY A 608 -8.38 32.91 -7.56
C GLY A 608 -7.03 32.35 -7.14
N ALA A 609 -5.97 33.01 -7.62
CA ALA A 609 -4.59 32.67 -7.31
C ALA A 609 -4.10 33.51 -6.13
N GLN A 610 -3.44 32.87 -5.14
CA GLN A 610 -2.83 33.54 -4.00
C GLN A 610 -1.34 33.21 -3.92
N SER A 611 -0.48 34.21 -4.05
CA SER A 611 0.97 34.07 -3.83
C SER A 611 1.30 34.10 -2.34
N LEU A 612 2.20 33.22 -1.92
CA LEU A 612 2.62 33.02 -0.54
C LEU A 612 4.13 32.82 -0.49
N LYS A 613 4.74 33.27 0.61
CA LYS A 613 6.11 32.92 0.97
C LYS A 613 6.07 31.95 2.14
N LEU A 614 6.32 30.67 1.88
CA LEU A 614 6.44 29.65 2.91
C LEU A 614 7.82 29.76 3.54
N THR A 615 7.88 29.80 4.88
CA THR A 615 9.13 29.77 5.64
C THR A 615 9.19 28.48 6.45
N PHE A 616 10.10 27.59 6.05
CA PHE A 616 10.38 26.33 6.71
C PHE A 616 11.47 26.57 7.76
N LYS A 617 11.14 26.32 9.02
CA LYS A 617 12.17 26.18 10.06
C LYS A 617 12.88 24.84 9.88
N PRO A 618 14.12 24.69 10.38
CA PRO A 618 14.81 23.41 10.41
C PRO A 618 13.90 22.25 10.85
N ASN A 619 13.75 21.24 9.99
CA ASN A 619 12.96 20.03 10.24
C ASN A 619 11.47 20.23 10.49
N GLU A 620 10.90 21.37 10.11
CA GLU A 620 9.47 21.64 10.27
C GLU A 620 8.75 21.70 8.93
N SER A 621 7.78 20.81 8.76
CA SER A 621 6.79 20.83 7.68
C SER A 621 5.60 21.76 8.00
N ILE A 622 4.83 22.11 6.97
CA ILE A 622 3.75 23.10 7.05
C ILE A 622 2.41 22.43 6.70
N MET A 623 1.36 22.75 7.46
CA MET A 623 -0.02 22.46 7.08
C MET A 623 -0.73 23.76 6.73
N LEU A 624 -1.33 23.82 5.55
CA LEU A 624 -2.14 24.95 5.10
C LEU A 624 -3.61 24.53 5.04
N LYS A 625 -4.50 25.41 5.47
CA LYS A 625 -5.92 25.33 5.16
C LYS A 625 -6.27 26.45 4.18
N VAL A 626 -6.95 26.09 3.10
CA VAL A 626 -7.50 27.04 2.14
C VAL A 626 -9.01 27.02 2.30
N ALA A 627 -9.58 28.14 2.74
CA ALA A 627 -11.02 28.28 2.90
C ALA A 627 -11.72 28.43 1.53
N ALA A 628 -13.04 28.26 1.52
CA ALA A 628 -13.85 28.34 0.30
C ALA A 628 -13.77 29.71 -0.42
N ASP A 629 -13.46 30.79 0.31
CA ASP A 629 -13.24 32.13 -0.24
C ASP A 629 -11.81 32.35 -0.78
N GLY A 630 -10.99 31.30 -0.77
CA GLY A 630 -9.60 31.31 -1.22
C GLY A 630 -8.59 31.73 -0.15
N LYS A 631 -9.03 32.15 1.04
CA LYS A 631 -8.11 32.58 2.10
C LYS A 631 -7.26 31.41 2.60
N VAL A 632 -5.95 31.59 2.55
CA VAL A 632 -4.98 30.62 3.07
C VAL A 632 -4.59 30.96 4.51
N GLU A 633 -4.67 29.96 5.39
CA GLU A 633 -4.16 30.01 6.77
C GLU A 633 -3.19 28.86 7.04
N GLN A 634 -2.11 29.14 7.79
CA GLN A 634 -1.20 28.10 8.24
C GLN A 634 -1.69 27.52 9.57
N ILE A 635 -1.82 26.21 9.63
CA ILE A 635 -2.14 25.46 10.85
C ILE A 635 -0.83 25.15 11.57
N ASP A 636 -0.75 25.56 12.84
CA ASP A 636 0.34 25.14 13.71
C ASP A 636 0.24 23.64 13.97
N LEU A 637 1.28 22.87 13.63
CA LEU A 637 1.34 21.42 13.87
C LEU A 637 1.91 21.08 15.26
N GLY A 638 2.50 22.03 15.99
CA GLY A 638 2.74 21.93 17.43
C GLY A 638 3.86 20.97 17.88
N PHE A 639 4.97 20.87 17.14
CA PHE A 639 6.12 20.04 17.54
C PHE A 639 7.42 20.53 16.91
N THR A 640 8.50 20.55 17.70
CA THR A 640 9.87 20.82 17.23
C THR A 640 10.79 19.79 17.87
N ALA A 641 11.45 18.97 17.03
CA ALA A 641 12.35 17.95 17.50
C ALA A 641 13.60 18.57 18.14
N LYS A 642 13.98 18.08 19.32
CA LYS A 642 15.21 18.47 20.02
C LYS A 642 16.31 17.47 19.66
N LYS A 643 17.52 18.00 19.46
CA LYS A 643 18.73 17.18 19.38
C LYS A 643 18.98 16.56 20.76
N ILE A 644 19.18 15.25 20.80
CA ILE A 644 19.54 14.50 22.00
C ILE A 644 21.00 14.04 21.88
#